data_AF-A0A3N1UXL6-F1
#
_entry.id   AF-A0A3N1UXL6-F1
#
_cell.length_a   1.000
_cell.length_b   1.000
_cell.length_c   1.000
_cell.angle_alpha   90.00
_cell.angle_beta   90.00
_cell.angle_gamma   90.00
#
_symmetry.space_group_name_H-M   'P 1'
#
loop_
_entity.id
_entity.type
_entity.pdbx_description
1 polymer ?
#
loop_
_entity_poly.entity_id
_entity_poly.type
_entity_poly.pdbx_seq_one_letter_code
_entity_poly.pdbx_strand_id
1 'polypeptide(L)'
;MSDDRPGRRSTGLRLALAMRGGVSLAVWMGGACCETAALRAAAGQDPGPAAGLYPGLLKACRYEDVDIDVLAGTSAGGLNGVLLACHLVYGMPFGPGVRDVWLRLGDLEGLLRRSTPFHVPASLMRGDEVFYKELRASLGRLLAEAPANWRPPASLRLILTATRLRPRQDRVRPTLGRPMPVGRSNAYFRFRHRTSLTDFPLDGTGAAREPALNRLAYAARASSSFPGAFEPARVYVGNGPQPVEDPPRVDMRGVSSETGYPDENLNGCAELMDGGLLDNIPVAWAVRALAGAPVARKADRWLLFLQPVPPFPPPPEPGTSRRVTRLVRIAVKSLTVKTGSESLRDDDLELRAAEAAAQRRHAAAGVLPPTLAELEDTAVARRGAYAERAGAAEALRLIRLLEDPAEVTGPDALPLPAGPGPLEALDRCAGDGSTVLFSRLRAASDRLAVAPGAFPGPGYSPLALARTVRLLMDWLEAHEARPRPAAARPGDAEPGGTRPGDAEPTEAERADAERVEGYRRRLFACRSAAATLTAARDRLLLDRYRCALLRGTLPGDAASPYREATRLLGSLLPMGPSPGDPPEEWERWAANLATAVTGGSPPCAPEPGAGPGPAEVPQGFARLWAGLAELAGEIGLHLVPDVEGYEALHAAARGAGPMAGALAYAEVLLGPLRPDPLAEAPDIRFHTVSAANTSWATRRVLPEAAEESPEAMVRTKLSGNQLNNFSAFLSARWRMSDWTWGRLDGAASLVSVVAGDDRLRDALGRTDTRDPAAVGEKMAELTGLGDVFLEHWAQNVVANGATDPYDRVREVLTAVRQHEILREELPYLAELNRKGFRGGNRPPDPPLNPPPLATPAEFDAGLESFGRIGGEEVGTLLRARDPRRAALRAGLLAWPALQPTGKAGARVVQGVLGLLKPLVYLPVLVGVLAPLWGLIAAVLMWTGVAFSTAHWSSLLAQVPVCLYAMVALASLVRLWVRPGWLRFPVGALALAGPPVALWQLRGTPFPQVGGWSTLIVGACFALAAAAVLYVGTDRWWLLPGAALIAGGIAALIQFGRPGLGGWWAALILYAVLFWITFVLPWLYPRERSGPV
;
A
#
# COMPACT_ATOMS: atom_id res chain seq x y z
N MET A 1 7.76 -20.75 -22.04
CA MET A 1 6.86 -21.77 -22.64
C MET A 1 5.53 -21.06 -22.85
N SER A 2 5.30 -20.52 -24.05
CA SER A 2 4.03 -19.88 -24.42
C SER A 2 3.07 -20.98 -24.88
N ASP A 3 2.02 -21.21 -24.11
CA ASP A 3 0.94 -22.14 -24.46
C ASP A 3 0.06 -21.47 -25.52
N ASP A 4 0.50 -21.56 -26.78
CA ASP A 4 -0.11 -20.92 -27.96
C ASP A 4 -1.28 -21.79 -28.47
N ARG A 5 -2.26 -22.06 -27.60
CA ARG A 5 -3.49 -22.79 -27.98
C ARG A 5 -4.57 -21.80 -28.44
N PRO A 6 -5.13 -21.96 -29.66
CA PRO A 6 -6.20 -21.10 -30.15
C PRO A 6 -7.51 -21.44 -29.42
N GLY A 7 -7.94 -20.56 -28.52
CA GLY A 7 -9.24 -20.59 -27.85
C GLY A 7 -9.83 -19.19 -27.71
N ARG A 8 -11.09 -19.07 -27.27
CA ARG A 8 -11.75 -17.76 -27.11
C ARG A 8 -11.02 -16.93 -26.03
N ARG A 9 -10.49 -15.77 -26.41
CA ARG A 9 -9.77 -14.89 -25.49
C ARG A 9 -10.72 -14.24 -24.49
N SER A 10 -10.17 -13.98 -23.31
CA SER A 10 -10.84 -13.27 -22.22
C SER A 10 -11.31 -11.88 -22.68
N THR A 11 -12.51 -11.48 -22.26
CA THR A 11 -13.05 -10.12 -22.49
C THR A 11 -13.04 -9.26 -21.23
N GLY A 12 -12.68 -9.84 -20.07
CA GLY A 12 -12.52 -9.12 -18.80
C GLY A 12 -11.05 -8.90 -18.43
N LEU A 13 -10.72 -7.76 -17.84
CA LEU A 13 -9.43 -7.48 -17.23
C LEU A 13 -9.60 -7.30 -15.72
N ARG A 14 -8.90 -8.11 -14.93
CA ARG A 14 -8.93 -8.04 -13.46
C ARG A 14 -7.55 -7.69 -12.93
N LEU A 15 -7.48 -6.61 -12.17
CA LEU A 15 -6.24 -6.09 -11.61
C LEU A 15 -6.18 -6.34 -10.11
N ALA A 16 -5.00 -6.69 -9.63
CA ALA A 16 -4.62 -6.66 -8.22
C ALA A 16 -3.44 -5.72 -8.05
N LEU A 17 -3.43 -4.89 -7.00
CA LEU A 17 -2.31 -4.00 -6.70
C LEU A 17 -1.65 -4.41 -5.40
N ALA A 18 -0.34 -4.66 -5.46
CA ALA A 18 0.52 -4.75 -4.29
C ALA A 18 1.38 -3.48 -4.21
N MET A 19 1.30 -2.74 -3.11
CA MET A 19 1.92 -1.43 -2.94
C MET A 19 2.92 -1.45 -1.79
N ARG A 20 4.18 -1.17 -2.12
CA ARG A 20 5.28 -1.10 -1.15
C ARG A 20 5.11 0.06 -0.16
N GLY A 21 5.63 -0.07 1.05
CA GLY A 21 5.78 1.07 1.97
C GLY A 21 6.92 2.02 1.59
N GLY A 22 6.73 3.32 1.85
CA GLY A 22 7.72 4.36 1.63
C GLY A 22 7.13 5.77 1.73
N VAL A 23 7.72 6.61 2.59
CA VAL A 23 7.12 7.88 3.04
C VAL A 23 6.79 8.86 1.91
N SER A 24 7.79 9.43 1.21
CA SER A 24 7.55 10.37 0.08
C SER A 24 7.05 9.67 -1.17
N LEU A 25 7.39 8.39 -1.33
CA LEU A 25 7.00 7.54 -2.44
C LEU A 25 5.48 7.35 -2.54
N ALA A 26 4.76 7.67 -1.46
CA ALA A 26 3.31 7.66 -1.42
C ALA A 26 2.65 8.50 -2.52
N VAL A 27 3.25 9.64 -2.86
CA VAL A 27 2.67 10.57 -3.83
C VAL A 27 2.79 10.02 -5.25
N TRP A 28 3.92 9.41 -5.59
CA TRP A 28 4.11 8.69 -6.85
C TRP A 28 3.16 7.50 -6.97
N MET A 29 3.00 6.70 -5.90
CA MET A 29 2.03 5.59 -5.91
C MET A 29 0.60 6.07 -6.10
N GLY A 30 0.25 7.23 -5.53
CA GLY A 30 -1.03 7.89 -5.76
C GLY A 30 -1.26 8.22 -7.24
N GLY A 31 -0.24 8.72 -7.94
CA GLY A 31 -0.31 8.94 -9.39
C GLY A 31 -0.53 7.65 -10.18
N ALA A 32 0.18 6.57 -9.84
CA ALA A 32 -0.02 5.27 -10.50
C ALA A 32 -1.43 4.68 -10.24
N CYS A 33 -1.94 4.82 -9.00
CA CYS A 33 -3.32 4.46 -8.66
C CYS A 33 -4.34 5.29 -9.46
N CYS A 34 -4.06 6.57 -9.71
CA CYS A 34 -4.92 7.45 -10.51
C CYS A 34 -5.09 6.91 -11.95
N GLU A 35 -4.01 6.45 -12.57
CA GLU A 35 -4.10 5.87 -13.91
C GLU A 35 -4.82 4.52 -13.93
N THR A 36 -4.66 3.72 -12.87
CA THR A 36 -5.40 2.47 -12.75
C THR A 36 -6.91 2.73 -12.61
N ALA A 37 -7.28 3.74 -11.83
CA ALA A 37 -8.67 4.20 -11.69
C ALA A 37 -9.22 4.74 -13.03
N ALA A 38 -8.42 5.49 -13.78
CA ALA A 38 -8.80 6.01 -15.10
C ALA A 38 -9.02 4.89 -16.13
N LEU A 39 -8.14 3.87 -16.16
CA LEU A 39 -8.32 2.71 -17.02
C LEU A 39 -9.62 1.96 -16.70
N ARG A 40 -9.92 1.75 -15.42
CA ARG A 40 -11.19 1.14 -14.99
C ARG A 40 -12.39 1.95 -15.46
N ALA A 41 -12.36 3.28 -15.24
CA ALA A 41 -13.46 4.16 -15.61
C ALA A 41 -13.73 4.19 -17.12
N ALA A 42 -12.70 3.95 -17.95
CA ALA A 42 -12.80 3.91 -19.40
C ALA A 42 -13.50 2.66 -19.96
N ALA A 43 -13.66 1.59 -19.17
CA ALA A 43 -14.32 0.37 -19.61
C ALA A 43 -15.79 0.63 -20.00
N GLY A 44 -16.19 0.15 -21.18
CA GLY A 44 -17.55 0.31 -21.71
C GLY A 44 -17.89 1.71 -22.27
N GLN A 45 -16.92 2.63 -22.33
CA GLN A 45 -17.09 3.93 -23.00
C GLN A 45 -16.80 3.81 -24.51
N ASP A 46 -17.48 4.63 -25.31
CA ASP A 46 -17.21 4.70 -26.74
C ASP A 46 -15.86 5.41 -27.01
N PRO A 47 -15.04 4.89 -27.93
CA PRO A 47 -13.75 5.48 -28.27
C PRO A 47 -13.92 6.79 -29.05
N GLY A 48 -13.02 7.72 -28.80
CA GLY A 48 -12.89 8.95 -29.59
C GLY A 48 -11.84 9.89 -28.99
N PRO A 49 -11.39 10.92 -29.73
CA PRO A 49 -10.30 11.80 -29.29
C PRO A 49 -10.60 12.53 -27.96
N ALA A 50 -11.88 12.84 -27.69
CA ALA A 50 -12.30 13.49 -26.46
C ALA A 50 -12.40 12.53 -25.26
N ALA A 51 -12.50 11.21 -25.49
CA ALA A 51 -12.59 10.18 -24.46
C ALA A 51 -11.19 9.70 -23.99
N GLY A 52 -10.13 10.09 -24.71
CA GLY A 52 -8.75 9.74 -24.44
C GLY A 52 -8.35 8.33 -24.90
N LEU A 53 -7.11 7.91 -24.61
CA LEU A 53 -6.56 6.63 -25.07
C LEU A 53 -7.34 5.40 -24.60
N TYR A 54 -7.67 5.32 -23.30
CA TYR A 54 -8.05 4.05 -22.67
C TYR A 54 -9.30 3.38 -23.27
N PRO A 55 -10.40 4.08 -23.59
CA PRO A 55 -11.57 3.45 -24.23
C PRO A 55 -11.20 2.79 -25.57
N GLY A 56 -10.42 3.49 -26.41
CA GLY A 56 -9.90 2.98 -27.67
C GLY A 56 -8.97 1.79 -27.51
N LEU A 57 -8.06 1.86 -26.53
CA LEU A 57 -7.12 0.80 -26.22
C LEU A 57 -7.84 -0.49 -25.76
N LEU A 58 -8.81 -0.36 -24.85
CA LEU A 58 -9.61 -1.48 -24.34
C LEU A 58 -10.42 -2.11 -25.46
N LYS A 59 -11.09 -1.31 -26.30
CA LYS A 59 -11.85 -1.79 -27.47
C LYS A 59 -10.95 -2.52 -28.47
N ALA A 60 -9.80 -1.94 -28.84
CA ALA A 60 -8.84 -2.56 -29.75
C ALA A 60 -8.32 -3.91 -29.22
N CYS A 61 -8.11 -4.02 -27.91
CA CYS A 61 -7.67 -5.25 -27.25
C CYS A 61 -8.81 -6.21 -26.86
N ARG A 62 -10.07 -5.88 -27.23
CA ARG A 62 -11.30 -6.64 -26.94
C ARG A 62 -11.55 -6.86 -25.44
N TYR A 63 -11.22 -5.87 -24.62
CA TYR A 63 -11.66 -5.81 -23.22
C TYR A 63 -12.96 -5.01 -23.12
N GLU A 64 -13.99 -5.66 -22.61
CA GLU A 64 -15.31 -5.08 -22.37
C GLU A 64 -15.50 -4.61 -20.92
N ASP A 65 -14.79 -5.25 -19.99
CA ASP A 65 -14.93 -5.02 -18.55
C ASP A 65 -13.55 -4.95 -17.89
N VAL A 66 -13.37 -4.01 -16.96
CA VAL A 66 -12.14 -3.82 -16.18
C VAL A 66 -12.52 -3.61 -14.72
N ASP A 67 -12.00 -4.41 -13.79
CA ASP A 67 -12.09 -4.10 -12.35
C ASP A 67 -10.78 -4.34 -11.62
N ILE A 68 -10.73 -3.80 -10.40
CA ILE A 68 -9.67 -3.98 -9.42
C ILE A 68 -10.22 -4.77 -8.24
N ASP A 69 -9.78 -6.02 -8.09
CA ASP A 69 -10.34 -6.95 -7.11
C ASP A 69 -9.63 -6.91 -5.75
N VAL A 70 -8.33 -6.60 -5.77
CA VAL A 70 -7.44 -6.74 -4.61
C VAL A 70 -6.51 -5.54 -4.51
N LEU A 71 -6.43 -4.96 -3.32
CA LEU A 71 -5.50 -3.92 -2.93
C LEU A 71 -4.74 -4.39 -1.69
N ALA A 72 -3.44 -4.60 -1.79
CA ALA A 72 -2.57 -4.90 -0.67
C ALA A 72 -1.53 -3.78 -0.53
N GLY A 73 -1.39 -3.21 0.66
CA GLY A 73 -0.52 -2.04 0.84
C GLY A 73 0.15 -1.99 2.21
N THR A 74 1.38 -1.49 2.23
CA THR A 74 2.10 -1.20 3.48
C THR A 74 2.33 0.30 3.62
N SER A 75 2.16 0.88 4.81
CA SER A 75 2.47 2.29 5.08
C SER A 75 1.77 3.22 4.08
N ALA A 76 2.54 4.06 3.40
CA ALA A 76 2.13 4.84 2.24
C ALA A 76 1.32 4.08 1.17
N GLY A 77 1.70 2.83 0.88
CA GLY A 77 0.93 1.95 0.00
C GLY A 77 -0.42 1.56 0.59
N GLY A 78 -0.48 1.35 1.91
CA GLY A 78 -1.74 1.11 2.63
C GLY A 78 -2.68 2.32 2.60
N LEU A 79 -2.14 3.55 2.72
CA LEU A 79 -2.90 4.79 2.57
C LEU A 79 -3.49 4.92 1.16
N ASN A 80 -2.69 4.73 0.10
CA ASN A 80 -3.20 4.73 -1.27
C ASN A 80 -4.21 3.61 -1.51
N GLY A 81 -4.04 2.45 -0.87
CA GLY A 81 -5.02 1.36 -0.88
C GLY A 81 -6.38 1.77 -0.30
N VAL A 82 -6.39 2.48 0.84
CA VAL A 82 -7.64 3.03 1.42
C VAL A 82 -8.29 4.06 0.50
N LEU A 83 -7.49 4.98 -0.05
CA LEU A 83 -8.00 6.00 -0.97
C LEU A 83 -8.59 5.36 -2.22
N LEU A 84 -7.90 4.39 -2.83
CA LEU A 84 -8.38 3.71 -4.03
C LEU A 84 -9.60 2.84 -3.71
N ALA A 85 -9.64 2.16 -2.56
CA ALA A 85 -10.81 1.40 -2.13
C ALA A 85 -12.06 2.28 -1.96
N CYS A 86 -11.92 3.45 -1.34
CA CYS A 86 -13.02 4.40 -1.20
C CYS A 86 -13.47 4.94 -2.56
N HIS A 87 -12.56 5.18 -3.51
CA HIS A 87 -12.94 5.53 -4.88
C HIS A 87 -13.72 4.39 -5.55
N LEU A 88 -13.19 3.17 -5.50
CA LEU A 88 -13.80 2.01 -6.14
C LEU A 88 -15.19 1.71 -5.59
N VAL A 89 -15.40 1.75 -4.27
CA VAL A 89 -16.67 1.36 -3.65
C VAL A 89 -17.64 2.53 -3.52
N TYR A 90 -17.17 3.71 -3.09
CA TYR A 90 -18.03 4.87 -2.83
C TYR A 90 -18.09 5.88 -3.98
N GLY A 91 -17.24 5.76 -5.00
CA GLY A 91 -17.25 6.67 -6.16
C GLY A 91 -16.65 8.05 -5.91
N MET A 92 -15.92 8.24 -4.82
CA MET A 92 -15.28 9.54 -4.54
C MET A 92 -14.27 9.92 -5.64
N PRO A 93 -14.11 11.20 -6.02
CA PRO A 93 -13.20 11.59 -7.09
C PRO A 93 -11.74 11.28 -6.74
N PHE A 94 -11.02 10.61 -7.64
CA PHE A 94 -9.62 10.23 -7.41
C PHE A 94 -8.63 11.28 -7.93
N GLY A 95 -8.59 11.60 -9.23
CA GLY A 95 -7.55 12.45 -9.84
C GLY A 95 -7.28 13.78 -9.10
N PRO A 96 -8.06 14.85 -9.36
CA PRO A 96 -7.90 16.11 -8.62
C PRO A 96 -8.14 15.95 -7.11
N GLY A 97 -9.12 15.12 -6.71
CA GLY A 97 -9.50 14.93 -5.30
C GLY A 97 -8.35 14.44 -4.41
N VAL A 98 -7.78 13.28 -4.74
CA VAL A 98 -6.67 12.66 -3.99
C VAL A 98 -5.35 13.39 -4.20
N ARG A 99 -5.07 13.91 -5.41
CA ARG A 99 -3.91 14.79 -5.64
C ARG A 99 -3.91 15.96 -4.66
N ASP A 100 -5.05 16.61 -4.50
CA ASP A 100 -5.19 17.78 -3.64
C ASP A 100 -5.08 17.40 -2.15
N VAL A 101 -5.53 16.20 -1.78
CA VAL A 101 -5.24 15.61 -0.47
C VAL A 101 -3.73 15.46 -0.26
N TRP A 102 -2.98 14.95 -1.24
CA TRP A 102 -1.51 14.87 -1.15
C TRP A 102 -0.83 16.23 -1.08
N LEU A 103 -1.33 17.22 -1.83
CA LEU A 103 -0.78 18.58 -1.80
C LEU A 103 -1.00 19.25 -0.43
N ARG A 104 -2.16 19.02 0.21
CA ARG A 104 -2.53 19.57 1.53
C ARG A 104 -1.97 18.76 2.71
N LEU A 105 -2.25 17.46 2.80
CA LEU A 105 -1.85 16.60 3.93
C LEU A 105 -0.36 16.24 3.92
N GLY A 106 0.28 16.25 2.75
CA GLY A 106 1.71 16.05 2.60
C GLY A 106 2.57 17.23 3.08
N ASP A 107 1.99 18.21 3.80
CA ASP A 107 2.76 19.28 4.43
C ASP A 107 3.22 18.88 5.85
N LEU A 108 4.54 18.75 6.01
CA LEU A 108 5.16 18.35 7.26
C LEU A 108 4.83 19.32 8.40
N GLU A 109 4.68 20.62 8.12
CA GLU A 109 4.48 21.66 9.15
C GLU A 109 3.18 21.46 9.95
N GLY A 110 2.09 21.06 9.29
CA GLY A 110 0.81 20.80 9.94
C GLY A 110 0.81 19.57 10.85
N LEU A 111 1.65 18.58 10.51
CA LEU A 111 1.75 17.31 11.21
C LEU A 111 2.63 17.38 12.46
N LEU A 112 3.54 18.35 12.57
CA LEU A 112 4.54 18.38 13.63
C LEU A 112 3.96 18.71 15.02
N ARG A 113 4.51 18.07 16.06
CA ARG A 113 4.25 18.42 17.46
C ARG A 113 5.01 19.68 17.83
N ARG A 114 4.36 20.56 18.61
CA ARG A 114 5.05 21.71 19.22
C ARG A 114 5.96 21.20 20.33
N SER A 115 7.23 21.58 20.30
CA SER A 115 8.15 21.32 21.40
C SER A 115 7.77 22.20 22.60
N THR A 116 7.46 21.59 23.74
CA THR A 116 7.36 22.28 25.03
C THR A 116 8.67 22.09 25.82
N PRO A 117 9.16 23.11 26.53
CA PRO A 117 10.32 22.96 27.40
C PRO A 117 10.11 21.82 28.41
N PHE A 118 11.16 21.02 28.66
CA PHE A 118 11.18 19.93 29.65
C PHE A 118 10.31 18.70 29.35
N HIS A 119 9.66 18.62 28.19
CA HIS A 119 8.89 17.45 27.76
C HIS A 119 9.42 16.93 26.42
N VAL A 120 9.95 15.70 26.41
CA VAL A 120 10.33 15.02 25.18
C VAL A 120 9.08 14.29 24.65
N PRO A 121 8.54 14.67 23.49
CA PRO A 121 7.37 13.98 22.95
C PRO A 121 7.74 12.57 22.51
N ALA A 122 6.82 11.61 22.65
CA ALA A 122 7.00 10.22 22.26
C ALA A 122 7.16 10.03 20.73
N SER A 123 6.70 11.01 19.95
CA SER A 123 6.80 11.04 18.49
C SER A 123 7.04 12.45 18.01
N LEU A 124 7.47 12.58 16.76
CA LEU A 124 7.70 13.89 16.16
C LEU A 124 6.41 14.55 15.64
N MET A 125 5.57 13.75 15.01
CA MET A 125 4.35 14.15 14.32
C MET A 125 3.13 13.71 15.12
N ARG A 126 1.99 14.34 14.84
CA ARG A 126 0.69 14.14 15.48
C ARG A 126 -0.14 13.17 14.64
N GLY A 127 0.04 11.87 14.88
CA GLY A 127 -0.66 10.81 14.16
C GLY A 127 -2.16 10.85 14.42
N ASP A 128 -2.57 10.71 15.67
CA ASP A 128 -4.00 10.67 16.05
C ASP A 128 -4.66 12.05 16.00
N GLU A 129 -3.96 13.07 16.50
CA GLU A 129 -4.54 14.41 16.67
C GLU A 129 -4.70 15.16 15.34
N VAL A 130 -3.92 14.82 14.31
CA VAL A 130 -3.96 15.51 13.01
C VAL A 130 -4.11 14.55 11.87
N PHE A 131 -3.15 13.65 11.65
CA PHE A 131 -3.10 12.87 10.42
C PHE A 131 -4.37 12.04 10.23
N TYR A 132 -4.80 11.32 11.27
CA TYR A 132 -6.06 10.57 11.27
C TYR A 132 -7.27 11.49 11.03
N LYS A 133 -7.40 12.59 11.79
CA LYS A 133 -8.58 13.48 11.71
C LYS A 133 -8.70 14.14 10.34
N GLU A 134 -7.60 14.62 9.80
CA GLU A 134 -7.56 15.27 8.50
C GLU A 134 -7.79 14.29 7.35
N LEU A 135 -7.22 13.08 7.41
CA LEU A 135 -7.52 12.01 6.46
C LEU A 135 -9.01 11.65 6.50
N ARG A 136 -9.57 11.44 7.71
CA ARG A 136 -10.99 11.13 7.90
C ARG A 136 -11.90 12.23 7.38
N ALA A 137 -11.59 13.49 7.66
CA ALA A 137 -12.34 14.64 7.17
C ALA A 137 -12.26 14.74 5.64
N SER A 138 -11.09 14.47 5.06
CA SER A 138 -10.86 14.51 3.61
C SER A 138 -11.63 13.41 2.89
N LEU A 139 -11.66 12.18 3.44
CA LEU A 139 -12.54 11.13 2.93
C LEU A 139 -14.01 11.58 2.96
N GLY A 140 -14.48 12.13 4.08
CA GLY A 140 -15.87 12.62 4.19
C GLY A 140 -16.24 13.66 3.13
N ARG A 141 -15.34 14.63 2.87
CA ARG A 141 -15.54 15.65 1.82
C ARG A 141 -15.58 15.03 0.42
N LEU A 142 -14.60 14.21 0.06
CA LEU A 142 -14.55 13.59 -1.26
C LEU A 142 -15.74 12.67 -1.52
N LEU A 143 -16.21 11.94 -0.50
CA LEU A 143 -17.40 11.10 -0.65
C LEU A 143 -18.68 11.91 -0.90
N ALA A 144 -18.76 13.17 -0.48
CA ALA A 144 -19.91 14.03 -0.76
C ALA A 144 -19.96 14.46 -2.25
N GLU A 145 -18.85 14.35 -2.96
CA GLU A 145 -18.73 14.67 -4.40
C GLU A 145 -18.94 13.42 -5.29
N ALA A 146 -19.27 12.27 -4.71
CA ALA A 146 -19.47 11.04 -5.46
C ALA A 146 -20.70 11.12 -6.39
N PRO A 147 -20.60 10.63 -7.64
CA PRO A 147 -21.71 10.66 -8.58
C PRO A 147 -22.80 9.65 -8.18
N ALA A 148 -24.07 10.02 -8.39
CA ALA A 148 -25.22 9.21 -7.99
C ALA A 148 -25.30 7.84 -8.69
N ASN A 149 -24.71 7.71 -9.88
CA ASN A 149 -24.73 6.51 -10.72
C ASN A 149 -23.40 5.71 -10.68
N TRP A 150 -22.59 5.88 -9.64
CA TRP A 150 -21.35 5.13 -9.50
C TRP A 150 -21.58 3.61 -9.44
N ARG A 151 -20.77 2.86 -10.19
CA ARG A 151 -20.80 1.39 -10.19
C ARG A 151 -19.64 0.83 -9.36
N PRO A 152 -19.88 0.32 -8.13
CA PRO A 152 -18.85 -0.34 -7.36
C PRO A 152 -18.43 -1.67 -8.02
N PRO A 153 -17.20 -2.15 -7.77
CA PRO A 153 -16.76 -3.46 -8.25
C PRO A 153 -17.59 -4.57 -7.59
N ALA A 154 -17.78 -5.70 -8.28
CA ALA A 154 -18.52 -6.85 -7.76
C ALA A 154 -17.93 -7.39 -6.45
N SER A 155 -16.61 -7.28 -6.28
CA SER A 155 -15.98 -7.40 -4.97
C SER A 155 -14.70 -6.57 -4.87
N LEU A 156 -14.32 -6.23 -3.65
CA LEU A 156 -13.01 -5.65 -3.36
C LEU A 156 -12.45 -6.26 -2.08
N ARG A 157 -11.15 -6.53 -2.06
CA ARG A 157 -10.40 -6.85 -0.85
C ARG A 157 -9.26 -5.87 -0.65
N LEU A 158 -9.25 -5.23 0.51
CA LEU A 158 -8.23 -4.28 0.92
C LEU A 158 -7.48 -4.84 2.13
N ILE A 159 -6.16 -4.98 2.01
CA ILE A 159 -5.26 -5.52 3.04
C ILE A 159 -4.19 -4.49 3.35
N LEU A 160 -4.04 -4.15 4.64
CA LEU A 160 -2.99 -3.23 5.12
C LEU A 160 -2.11 -3.93 6.14
N THR A 161 -0.80 -3.93 5.94
CA THR A 161 0.15 -4.52 6.91
C THR A 161 0.40 -3.56 8.09
N ALA A 162 0.67 -4.14 9.26
CA ALA A 162 1.01 -3.43 10.48
C ALA A 162 1.99 -4.26 11.33
N THR A 163 2.65 -3.62 12.30
CA THR A 163 3.58 -4.31 13.21
C THR A 163 3.19 -4.03 14.66
N ARG A 164 2.96 -5.06 15.49
CA ARG A 164 2.77 -4.84 16.92
C ARG A 164 4.05 -4.28 17.55
N LEU A 165 3.88 -3.23 18.35
CA LEU A 165 4.95 -2.70 19.19
C LEU A 165 5.38 -3.71 20.25
N ARG A 166 4.40 -4.38 20.86
CA ARG A 166 4.62 -5.46 21.81
C ARG A 166 4.31 -6.79 21.12
N PRO A 167 5.30 -7.67 20.93
CA PRO A 167 5.06 -8.97 20.32
C PRO A 167 3.97 -9.70 21.10
N ARG A 168 2.98 -10.23 20.38
CA ARG A 168 2.00 -11.16 20.93
C ARG A 168 2.74 -12.42 21.36
N GLN A 169 2.40 -12.95 22.54
CA GLN A 169 2.83 -14.29 22.91
C GLN A 169 2.08 -15.29 22.02
N ASP A 170 2.82 -15.99 21.18
CA ASP A 170 2.29 -17.04 20.32
C ASP A 170 3.03 -18.35 20.61
N ARG A 171 2.60 -19.45 19.99
CA ARG A 171 3.21 -20.76 20.18
C ARG A 171 3.38 -21.49 18.87
N VAL A 172 4.61 -21.90 18.59
CA VAL A 172 4.89 -22.90 17.56
C VAL A 172 4.59 -24.28 18.15
N ARG A 173 3.72 -25.03 17.51
CA ARG A 173 3.26 -26.35 17.98
C ARG A 173 3.86 -27.42 17.07
N PRO A 174 5.00 -28.02 17.45
CA PRO A 174 5.60 -29.06 16.63
C PRO A 174 4.69 -30.30 16.58
N THR A 175 4.89 -31.14 15.56
CA THR A 175 4.15 -32.42 15.43
C THR A 175 4.32 -33.31 16.66
N LEU A 176 5.48 -33.24 17.32
CA LEU A 176 5.82 -33.96 18.54
C LEU A 176 6.50 -33.02 19.54
N GLY A 177 6.21 -33.19 20.83
CA GLY A 177 6.78 -32.39 21.90
C GLY A 177 5.87 -31.24 22.36
N ARG A 178 6.42 -30.38 23.23
CA ARG A 178 5.68 -29.28 23.86
C ARG A 178 5.59 -28.06 22.94
N PRO A 179 4.48 -27.28 22.99
CA PRO A 179 4.39 -25.99 22.31
C PRO A 179 5.51 -25.04 22.75
N MET A 180 6.22 -24.47 21.79
CA MET A 180 7.34 -23.55 22.01
C MET A 180 6.82 -22.10 22.00
N PRO A 181 7.02 -21.32 23.08
CA PRO A 181 6.62 -19.92 23.10
C PRO A 181 7.47 -19.13 22.09
N VAL A 182 6.81 -18.34 21.25
CA VAL A 182 7.44 -17.43 20.30
C VAL A 182 6.77 -16.06 20.38
N GLY A 183 7.51 -15.00 20.05
CA GLY A 183 6.94 -13.66 19.91
C GLY A 183 6.51 -13.41 18.48
N ARG A 184 5.26 -13.01 18.25
CA ARG A 184 4.76 -12.60 16.94
C ARG A 184 4.46 -11.10 16.93
N SER A 185 5.09 -10.38 16.02
CA SER A 185 4.85 -8.94 15.84
C SER A 185 4.12 -8.59 14.54
N ASN A 186 3.94 -9.53 13.61
CA ASN A 186 3.20 -9.27 12.37
C ASN A 186 1.70 -9.08 12.68
N ALA A 187 1.13 -7.99 12.17
CA ALA A 187 -0.30 -7.68 12.26
C ALA A 187 -0.80 -7.16 10.90
N TYR A 188 -2.11 -7.15 10.69
CA TYR A 188 -2.71 -6.58 9.49
C TYR A 188 -4.17 -6.19 9.72
N PHE A 189 -4.68 -5.35 8.81
CA PHE A 189 -6.08 -5.02 8.68
C PHE A 189 -6.62 -5.55 7.35
N ARG A 190 -7.86 -6.01 7.35
CA ARG A 190 -8.58 -6.48 6.17
C ARG A 190 -9.95 -5.82 6.10
N PHE A 191 -10.30 -5.33 4.92
CA PHE A 191 -11.63 -4.81 4.59
C PHE A 191 -12.13 -5.51 3.34
N ARG A 192 -13.42 -5.83 3.31
CA ARG A 192 -14.07 -6.49 2.17
C ARG A 192 -15.26 -5.70 1.66
N HIS A 193 -15.52 -5.80 0.38
CA HIS A 193 -16.75 -5.38 -0.25
C HIS A 193 -17.30 -6.52 -1.09
N ARG A 194 -18.56 -6.88 -0.88
CA ARG A 194 -19.32 -7.78 -1.74
C ARG A 194 -20.80 -7.60 -1.45
N THR A 195 -21.50 -6.83 -2.28
CA THR A 195 -22.96 -6.57 -2.15
C THR A 195 -23.41 -6.39 -0.69
N SER A 196 -24.01 -7.41 -0.07
CA SER A 196 -24.52 -7.40 1.31
C SER A 196 -23.49 -7.69 2.41
N LEU A 197 -22.35 -8.32 2.08
CA LEU A 197 -21.23 -8.61 2.97
C LEU A 197 -20.12 -7.59 2.76
N THR A 198 -20.27 -6.42 3.37
CA THR A 198 -19.41 -5.27 3.14
C THR A 198 -18.94 -4.63 4.44
N ASP A 199 -17.65 -4.30 4.51
CA ASP A 199 -17.08 -3.38 5.51
C ASP A 199 -17.16 -1.92 5.03
N PHE A 200 -17.78 -1.70 3.87
CA PHE A 200 -18.09 -0.42 3.25
C PHE A 200 -19.62 -0.25 3.15
N PRO A 201 -20.34 -0.01 4.26
CA PRO A 201 -21.79 0.11 4.23
C PRO A 201 -22.23 1.38 3.48
N LEU A 202 -23.33 1.25 2.75
CA LEU A 202 -24.03 2.30 2.01
C LEU A 202 -25.42 2.47 2.65
N ASP A 203 -25.50 3.08 3.84
CA ASP A 203 -26.79 3.35 4.48
C ASP A 203 -27.25 4.78 4.18
N GLY A 204 -28.54 4.95 3.83
CA GLY A 204 -29.11 6.24 3.45
C GLY A 204 -29.04 7.31 4.56
N THR A 205 -28.86 6.91 5.82
CA THR A 205 -28.67 7.78 6.98
C THR A 205 -27.21 8.07 7.29
N GLY A 206 -26.26 7.29 6.75
CA GLY A 206 -24.82 7.38 7.00
C GLY A 206 -24.35 6.87 8.38
N ALA A 207 -25.25 6.34 9.21
CA ALA A 207 -24.95 5.92 10.58
C ALA A 207 -23.95 4.74 10.65
N ALA A 208 -24.03 3.79 9.70
CA ALA A 208 -23.09 2.68 9.58
C ALA A 208 -21.83 3.07 8.80
N ARG A 209 -21.94 4.02 7.85
CA ARG A 209 -20.82 4.54 7.06
C ARG A 209 -19.79 5.28 7.92
N GLU A 210 -20.22 6.06 8.89
CA GLU A 210 -19.34 6.87 9.75
C GLU A 210 -18.29 6.04 10.52
N PRO A 211 -18.68 4.97 11.27
CA PRO A 211 -17.71 4.04 11.87
C PRO A 211 -16.80 3.33 10.87
N ALA A 212 -17.30 2.97 9.70
CA ALA A 212 -16.50 2.31 8.66
C ALA A 212 -15.39 3.23 8.13
N LEU A 213 -15.69 4.51 7.89
CA LEU A 213 -14.70 5.50 7.49
C LEU A 213 -13.67 5.77 8.60
N ASN A 214 -14.07 5.72 9.88
CA ASN A 214 -13.13 5.80 11.00
C ASN A 214 -12.17 4.60 11.01
N ARG A 215 -12.67 3.39 10.77
CA ARG A 215 -11.83 2.18 10.65
C ARG A 215 -10.86 2.28 9.48
N LEU A 216 -11.33 2.67 8.29
CA LEU A 216 -10.48 2.81 7.10
C LEU A 216 -9.38 3.86 7.30
N ALA A 217 -9.73 5.06 7.76
CA ALA A 217 -8.77 6.14 8.00
C ALA A 217 -7.76 5.78 9.11
N TYR A 218 -8.22 5.15 10.20
CA TYR A 218 -7.33 4.79 11.30
C TYR A 218 -6.44 3.59 10.95
N ALA A 219 -6.89 2.66 10.10
CA ALA A 219 -6.05 1.58 9.56
C ALA A 219 -4.93 2.13 8.65
N ALA A 220 -5.23 3.09 7.76
CA ALA A 220 -4.21 3.78 6.96
C ALA A 220 -3.18 4.51 7.85
N ARG A 221 -3.65 5.21 8.88
CA ARG A 221 -2.79 5.85 9.88
C ARG A 221 -1.92 4.81 10.60
N ALA A 222 -2.50 3.71 11.07
CA ALA A 222 -1.80 2.65 11.78
C ALA A 222 -0.70 2.02 10.91
N SER A 223 -1.03 1.66 9.67
CA SER A 223 -0.06 1.13 8.71
C SER A 223 1.09 2.10 8.40
N SER A 224 0.87 3.42 8.53
CA SER A 224 1.87 4.47 8.30
C SER A 224 2.56 4.99 9.57
N SER A 225 2.47 4.25 10.68
CA SER A 225 2.96 4.68 12.00
C SER A 225 4.47 4.46 12.17
N PHE A 226 5.27 5.15 11.35
CA PHE A 226 6.71 4.94 11.32
C PHE A 226 7.37 5.35 12.65
N PRO A 227 8.18 4.47 13.28
CA PRO A 227 8.79 4.74 14.58
C PRO A 227 9.60 6.04 14.62
N GLY A 228 9.38 6.85 15.66
CA GLY A 228 10.00 8.16 15.85
C GLY A 228 9.35 9.29 15.04
N ALA A 229 8.72 9.00 13.90
CA ALA A 229 7.91 9.96 13.15
C ALA A 229 6.52 10.11 13.77
N PHE A 230 5.75 9.03 13.85
CA PHE A 230 4.42 9.01 14.47
C PHE A 230 4.40 8.17 15.74
N GLU A 231 3.51 8.49 16.68
CA GLU A 231 3.29 7.63 17.85
C GLU A 231 2.64 6.32 17.42
N PRO A 232 2.83 5.20 18.14
CA PRO A 232 2.11 3.96 17.87
C PRO A 232 0.59 4.20 17.81
N ALA A 233 -0.09 3.61 16.84
CA ALA A 233 -1.53 3.64 16.74
C ALA A 233 -2.14 2.70 17.79
N ARG A 234 -3.15 3.16 18.51
CA ARG A 234 -3.81 2.38 19.57
C ARG A 234 -5.22 2.01 19.13
N VAL A 235 -5.41 0.74 18.76
CA VAL A 235 -6.69 0.22 18.26
C VAL A 235 -7.37 -0.65 19.31
N TYR A 236 -8.70 -0.57 19.41
CA TYR A 236 -9.44 -1.47 20.29
C TYR A 236 -9.66 -2.82 19.61
N VAL A 237 -9.23 -3.89 20.28
CA VAL A 237 -9.30 -5.28 19.80
C VAL A 237 -9.75 -6.26 20.88
N GLY A 238 -10.15 -5.76 22.05
CA GLY A 238 -10.53 -6.57 23.22
C GLY A 238 -11.86 -7.32 23.06
N ASN A 239 -12.11 -8.29 23.94
CA ASN A 239 -13.28 -9.17 23.85
C ASN A 239 -14.55 -8.61 24.50
N GLY A 240 -14.42 -7.57 25.32
CA GLY A 240 -15.52 -6.98 26.07
C GLY A 240 -16.19 -5.79 25.37
N PRO A 241 -17.16 -5.14 26.03
CA PRO A 241 -17.57 -3.79 25.67
C PRO A 241 -16.37 -2.84 25.76
N GLN A 242 -16.30 -1.90 24.84
CA GLN A 242 -15.22 -0.93 24.82
C GLN A 242 -15.29 -0.05 26.10
N PRO A 243 -14.14 0.21 26.76
CA PRO A 243 -14.07 1.17 27.85
C PRO A 243 -14.52 2.56 27.41
N VAL A 244 -15.16 3.30 28.31
CA VAL A 244 -15.57 4.69 28.06
C VAL A 244 -14.33 5.58 28.12
N GLU A 245 -13.81 5.98 26.95
CA GLU A 245 -12.76 6.98 26.77
C GLU A 245 -13.30 8.12 25.88
N ASP A 246 -12.84 9.36 26.09
CA ASP A 246 -13.18 10.51 25.25
C ASP A 246 -11.92 11.12 24.60
N PRO A 247 -11.74 11.03 23.26
CA PRO A 247 -12.61 10.32 22.31
C PRO A 247 -12.46 8.80 22.42
N PRO A 248 -13.48 8.02 22.03
CA PRO A 248 -13.39 6.57 22.02
C PRO A 248 -12.33 6.10 21.01
N ARG A 249 -11.61 5.04 21.36
CA ARG A 249 -10.69 4.36 20.44
C ARG A 249 -11.46 3.76 19.25
N VAL A 250 -10.81 3.69 18.10
CA VAL A 250 -11.44 3.05 16.94
C VAL A 250 -11.50 1.54 17.17
N ASP A 251 -12.71 0.99 17.14
CA ASP A 251 -12.97 -0.44 17.24
C ASP A 251 -12.59 -1.14 15.94
N MET A 252 -11.55 -1.99 15.99
CA MET A 252 -11.02 -2.72 14.85
C MET A 252 -11.35 -4.22 14.90
N ARG A 253 -12.25 -4.64 15.79
CA ARG A 253 -12.63 -6.06 15.90
C ARG A 253 -13.25 -6.56 14.60
N GLY A 254 -12.89 -7.78 14.21
CA GLY A 254 -13.35 -8.42 12.98
C GLY A 254 -12.57 -8.03 11.73
N VAL A 255 -12.00 -6.82 11.68
CA VAL A 255 -11.16 -6.33 10.57
C VAL A 255 -9.66 -6.39 10.86
N SER A 256 -9.23 -6.44 12.13
CA SER A 256 -7.81 -6.60 12.50
C SER A 256 -7.48 -8.06 12.83
N SER A 257 -6.28 -8.51 12.42
CA SER A 257 -5.70 -9.80 12.85
C SER A 257 -5.55 -9.92 14.36
N GLU A 258 -5.45 -8.79 15.06
CA GLU A 258 -5.26 -8.75 16.52
C GLU A 258 -6.57 -8.83 17.30
N THR A 259 -7.70 -9.06 16.61
CA THR A 259 -9.00 -9.27 17.24
C THR A 259 -8.91 -10.35 18.32
N GLY A 260 -9.17 -9.95 19.57
CA GLY A 260 -9.14 -10.82 20.75
C GLY A 260 -7.80 -10.90 21.49
N TYR A 261 -6.76 -10.22 21.00
CA TYR A 261 -5.40 -10.26 21.55
C TYR A 261 -4.90 -8.85 21.96
N PRO A 262 -5.53 -8.18 22.93
CA PRO A 262 -5.08 -6.87 23.40
C PRO A 262 -3.72 -6.98 24.11
N ASP A 263 -2.98 -5.87 24.15
CA ASP A 263 -1.79 -5.75 24.97
C ASP A 263 -2.15 -5.67 26.45
N GLU A 264 -1.27 -6.22 27.30
CA GLU A 264 -1.39 -6.10 28.74
C GLU A 264 -1.40 -4.62 29.17
N ASN A 265 -2.30 -4.30 30.11
CA ASN A 265 -2.46 -2.97 30.69
C ASN A 265 -2.84 -1.85 29.70
N LEU A 266 -3.42 -2.19 28.54
CA LEU A 266 -3.91 -1.22 27.55
C LEU A 266 -5.44 -1.23 27.36
N ASN A 267 -6.22 -1.59 28.39
CA ASN A 267 -7.69 -1.49 28.38
C ASN A 267 -8.36 -2.13 27.14
N GLY A 268 -7.90 -3.32 26.73
CA GLY A 268 -8.43 -3.99 25.55
C GLY A 268 -7.93 -3.44 24.21
N CYS A 269 -6.90 -2.60 24.21
CA CYS A 269 -6.25 -2.10 22.99
C CYS A 269 -4.94 -2.83 22.67
N ALA A 270 -4.51 -2.74 21.43
CA ALA A 270 -3.17 -3.11 20.97
C ALA A 270 -2.46 -1.90 20.36
N GLU A 271 -1.15 -1.79 20.59
CA GLU A 271 -0.29 -0.77 19.98
C GLU A 271 0.37 -1.29 18.70
N LEU A 272 0.05 -0.64 17.59
CA LEU A 272 0.49 -0.98 16.25
C LEU A 272 1.39 0.12 15.68
N MET A 273 2.40 -0.29 14.93
CA MET A 273 3.36 0.51 14.21
C MET A 273 3.30 0.18 12.71
N ASP A 274 4.10 0.89 11.94
CA ASP A 274 4.23 0.70 10.50
C ASP A 274 4.50 -0.76 10.10
N GLY A 275 3.77 -1.26 9.11
CA GLY A 275 3.93 -2.61 8.58
C GLY A 275 5.30 -2.84 7.94
N GLY A 276 5.93 -1.79 7.40
CA GLY A 276 7.20 -1.85 6.70
C GLY A 276 8.41 -2.20 7.57
N LEU A 277 8.21 -2.35 8.89
CA LEU A 277 9.20 -2.92 9.80
C LEU A 277 9.38 -4.42 9.60
N LEU A 278 8.32 -5.16 9.23
CA LEU A 278 8.34 -6.62 9.11
C LEU A 278 7.87 -7.12 7.75
N ASP A 279 6.87 -6.48 7.15
CA ASP A 279 6.29 -6.84 5.86
C ASP A 279 6.09 -5.55 5.06
N ASN A 280 7.11 -5.18 4.29
CA ASN A 280 7.10 -3.95 3.49
C ASN A 280 6.58 -4.18 2.06
N ILE A 281 6.37 -5.44 1.67
CA ILE A 281 6.09 -5.86 0.30
C ILE A 281 4.98 -6.91 0.36
N PRO A 282 3.71 -6.50 0.31
CA PRO A 282 2.59 -7.40 0.59
C PRO A 282 2.15 -8.16 -0.69
N VAL A 283 3.09 -8.70 -1.47
CA VAL A 283 2.79 -9.42 -2.73
C VAL A 283 2.11 -10.75 -2.43
N ALA A 284 2.62 -11.50 -1.45
CA ALA A 284 2.00 -12.72 -0.94
C ALA A 284 0.50 -12.54 -0.62
N TRP A 285 0.16 -11.47 0.09
CA TRP A 285 -1.22 -11.12 0.41
C TRP A 285 -2.09 -10.92 -0.84
N ALA A 286 -1.55 -10.24 -1.85
CA ALA A 286 -2.27 -10.00 -3.09
C ALA A 286 -2.51 -11.29 -3.88
N VAL A 287 -1.51 -12.18 -3.98
CA VAL A 287 -1.62 -13.48 -4.65
C VAL A 287 -2.68 -14.36 -3.97
N ARG A 288 -2.58 -14.53 -2.65
CA ARG A 288 -3.53 -15.31 -1.85
C ARG A 288 -4.95 -14.75 -1.93
N ALA A 289 -5.09 -13.43 -1.91
CA ALA A 289 -6.39 -12.80 -2.10
C ALA A 289 -6.91 -13.08 -3.51
N LEU A 290 -6.15 -12.80 -4.56
CA LEU A 290 -6.64 -12.88 -5.95
C LEU A 290 -7.23 -14.27 -6.30
N ALA A 291 -6.73 -15.34 -5.70
CA ALA A 291 -7.27 -16.70 -5.79
C ALA A 291 -8.78 -16.82 -5.54
N GLY A 292 -9.30 -16.05 -4.58
CA GLY A 292 -10.72 -16.05 -4.21
C GLY A 292 -11.60 -15.01 -4.93
N ALA A 293 -11.08 -14.26 -5.91
CA ALA A 293 -11.81 -13.11 -6.46
C ALA A 293 -12.88 -13.54 -7.49
N PRO A 294 -14.09 -12.95 -7.47
CA PRO A 294 -15.11 -13.12 -8.49
C PRO A 294 -14.63 -12.84 -9.89
N VAL A 295 -15.12 -13.63 -10.84
CA VAL A 295 -15.15 -13.21 -12.22
C VAL A 295 -16.44 -13.71 -12.84
N ALA A 296 -17.29 -12.79 -13.29
CA ALA A 296 -18.49 -13.13 -14.03
C ALA A 296 -18.16 -13.78 -15.38
N ARG A 297 -17.10 -13.28 -16.05
CA ARG A 297 -16.61 -13.64 -17.39
C ARG A 297 -15.28 -14.37 -17.36
N LYS A 298 -14.80 -14.91 -18.48
CA LYS A 298 -13.38 -15.25 -18.61
C LYS A 298 -12.56 -13.94 -18.50
N ALA A 299 -11.62 -13.87 -17.55
CA ALA A 299 -10.81 -12.67 -17.32
C ALA A 299 -9.31 -12.93 -17.33
N ASP A 300 -8.58 -11.93 -17.81
CA ASP A 300 -7.14 -11.83 -17.69
C ASP A 300 -6.80 -11.21 -16.35
N ARG A 301 -6.00 -11.91 -15.54
CA ARG A 301 -5.64 -11.46 -14.19
C ARG A 301 -4.19 -10.97 -14.17
N TRP A 302 -4.02 -9.73 -13.72
CA TRP A 302 -2.71 -9.11 -13.57
C TRP A 302 -2.50 -8.62 -12.13
N LEU A 303 -1.38 -8.99 -11.53
CA LEU A 303 -0.86 -8.41 -10.30
C LEU A 303 0.14 -7.31 -10.65
N LEU A 304 -0.25 -6.07 -10.38
CA LEU A 304 0.59 -4.88 -10.52
C LEU A 304 1.31 -4.62 -9.20
N PHE A 305 2.64 -4.78 -9.20
CA PHE A 305 3.47 -4.47 -8.06
C PHE A 305 4.04 -3.05 -8.18
N LEU A 306 3.55 -2.14 -7.34
CA LEU A 306 3.98 -0.75 -7.31
C LEU A 306 5.21 -0.63 -6.41
N GLN A 307 6.37 -0.59 -7.04
CA GLN A 307 7.68 -0.45 -6.40
C GLN A 307 8.44 0.74 -7.00
N PRO A 308 8.28 1.94 -6.42
CA PRO A 308 8.81 3.18 -7.00
C PRO A 308 10.34 3.16 -7.16
N VAL A 309 11.03 2.58 -6.17
CA VAL A 309 12.49 2.38 -6.17
C VAL A 309 12.78 0.88 -6.16
N PRO A 310 13.28 0.30 -7.25
CA PRO A 310 13.64 -1.11 -7.28
C PRO A 310 14.86 -1.37 -6.40
N PRO A 311 15.07 -2.62 -5.91
CA PRO A 311 16.21 -2.93 -5.06
C PRO A 311 17.50 -2.94 -5.90
N PHE A 312 18.42 -2.02 -5.59
CA PHE A 312 19.76 -2.03 -6.17
C PHE A 312 20.74 -2.73 -5.21
N PRO A 313 21.54 -3.70 -5.67
CA PRO A 313 22.57 -4.31 -4.83
C PRO A 313 23.56 -3.22 -4.37
N PRO A 314 23.94 -3.18 -3.08
CA PRO A 314 24.88 -2.18 -2.61
C PRO A 314 26.23 -2.36 -3.32
N PRO A 315 26.89 -1.28 -3.77
CA PRO A 315 28.22 -1.39 -4.34
C PRO A 315 29.19 -1.97 -3.28
N PRO A 316 30.18 -2.79 -3.69
CA PRO A 316 31.16 -3.35 -2.77
C PRO A 316 31.89 -2.20 -2.05
N GLU A 317 31.91 -2.21 -0.72
CA GLU A 317 32.46 -1.07 0.04
C GLU A 317 33.98 -0.97 -0.16
N PRO A 318 34.53 0.21 -0.54
CA PRO A 318 35.95 0.45 -0.46
C PRO A 318 36.39 0.43 1.02
N GLY A 319 37.33 -0.47 1.32
CA GLY A 319 37.70 -0.82 2.68
C GLY A 319 38.50 0.25 3.42
N THR A 320 37.85 1.28 3.97
CA THR A 320 38.43 2.11 5.04
C THR A 320 37.37 2.99 5.72
N SER A 321 37.09 2.77 7.02
CA SER A 321 36.88 3.80 8.08
C SER A 321 36.09 3.28 9.31
N ARG A 322 36.64 3.58 10.51
CA ARG A 322 36.21 3.49 11.92
C ARG A 322 35.08 2.51 12.37
N ARG A 323 35.44 1.64 13.33
CA ARG A 323 34.67 0.49 13.87
C ARG A 323 33.33 0.80 14.55
N VAL A 324 33.17 1.94 15.23
CA VAL A 324 31.98 2.20 16.08
C VAL A 324 30.77 2.70 15.27
N THR A 325 30.99 3.58 14.29
CA THR A 325 29.95 3.98 13.32
C THR A 325 29.57 2.86 12.36
N ARG A 326 30.50 1.92 12.13
CA ARG A 326 30.28 0.76 11.26
C ARG A 326 29.27 -0.20 11.84
N LEU A 327 29.29 -0.51 13.14
CA LEU A 327 28.35 -1.45 13.77
C LEU A 327 26.90 -0.96 13.77
N VAL A 328 26.65 0.30 14.15
CA VAL A 328 25.30 0.88 14.15
C VAL A 328 24.79 1.05 12.72
N ARG A 329 25.64 1.49 11.79
CA ARG A 329 25.30 1.61 10.38
C ARG A 329 25.06 0.24 9.75
N ILE A 330 25.86 -0.78 10.07
CA ILE A 330 25.64 -2.17 9.64
C ILE A 330 24.36 -2.72 10.27
N ALA A 331 24.03 -2.46 11.53
CA ALA A 331 22.80 -2.95 12.14
C ALA A 331 21.55 -2.33 11.48
N VAL A 332 21.52 -1.00 11.30
CA VAL A 332 20.41 -0.31 10.64
C VAL A 332 20.30 -0.72 9.17
N LYS A 333 21.41 -0.74 8.44
CA LYS A 333 21.48 -1.13 7.01
C LYS A 333 21.20 -2.63 6.84
N SER A 334 21.60 -3.48 7.79
CA SER A 334 21.27 -4.90 7.82
C SER A 334 19.79 -5.11 8.10
N LEU A 335 19.16 -4.35 9.00
CA LEU A 335 17.71 -4.43 9.21
C LEU A 335 16.93 -4.01 7.95
N THR A 336 17.35 -2.93 7.26
CA THR A 336 16.66 -2.46 6.04
C THR A 336 16.91 -3.34 4.81
N VAL A 337 18.12 -3.88 4.64
CA VAL A 337 18.46 -4.79 3.53
C VAL A 337 17.85 -6.17 3.76
N LYS A 338 17.86 -6.67 5.01
CA LYS A 338 17.32 -7.97 5.38
C LYS A 338 15.80 -8.01 5.22
N THR A 339 15.06 -6.98 5.66
CA THR A 339 13.60 -6.95 5.50
C THR A 339 13.15 -6.75 4.06
N GLY A 340 13.89 -6.03 3.22
CA GLY A 340 13.48 -5.75 1.83
C GLY A 340 13.79 -6.86 0.83
N SER A 341 14.99 -7.46 0.90
CA SER A 341 15.44 -8.46 -0.08
C SER A 341 15.04 -9.89 0.26
N GLU A 342 14.99 -10.25 1.55
CA GLU A 342 14.47 -11.56 1.97
C GLU A 342 12.95 -11.63 1.73
N SER A 343 12.20 -10.56 2.02
CA SER A 343 10.75 -10.48 1.74
C SER A 343 10.41 -10.69 0.26
N LEU A 344 11.12 -10.02 -0.68
CA LEU A 344 10.89 -10.22 -2.12
C LEU A 344 11.15 -11.65 -2.58
N ARG A 345 12.16 -12.30 -1.98
CA ARG A 345 12.49 -13.68 -2.29
C ARG A 345 11.41 -14.63 -1.77
N ASP A 346 10.90 -14.38 -0.56
CA ASP A 346 9.78 -15.15 0.00
C ASP A 346 8.49 -14.96 -0.81
N ASP A 347 8.22 -13.74 -1.29
CA ASP A 347 7.10 -13.43 -2.18
C ASP A 347 7.21 -14.13 -3.56
N ASP A 348 8.41 -14.14 -4.18
CA ASP A 348 8.67 -14.87 -5.43
C ASP A 348 8.47 -16.39 -5.25
N LEU A 349 8.89 -16.95 -4.11
CA LEU A 349 8.61 -18.35 -3.78
C LEU A 349 7.11 -18.62 -3.70
N GLU A 350 6.33 -17.68 -3.16
CA GLU A 350 4.87 -17.81 -3.09
C GLU A 350 4.20 -17.73 -4.46
N LEU A 351 4.65 -16.81 -5.33
CA LEU A 351 4.18 -16.72 -6.71
C LEU A 351 4.48 -18.00 -7.49
N ARG A 352 5.72 -18.51 -7.40
CA ARG A 352 6.11 -19.77 -8.04
C ARG A 352 5.34 -20.97 -7.48
N ALA A 353 5.04 -20.97 -6.18
CA ALA A 353 4.21 -22.02 -5.58
C ALA A 353 2.77 -21.98 -6.12
N ALA A 354 2.22 -20.77 -6.32
CA ALA A 354 0.93 -20.55 -6.96
C ALA A 354 0.93 -21.01 -8.43
N GLU A 355 1.96 -20.66 -9.20
CA GLU A 355 2.15 -21.12 -10.58
C GLU A 355 2.29 -22.65 -10.67
N ALA A 356 3.11 -23.26 -9.81
CA ALA A 356 3.28 -24.72 -9.76
C ALA A 356 1.99 -25.44 -9.32
N ALA A 357 1.17 -24.82 -8.46
CA ALA A 357 -0.16 -25.32 -8.15
C ALA A 357 -1.07 -25.23 -9.38
N ALA A 358 -1.09 -24.10 -10.09
CA ALA A 358 -1.86 -23.93 -11.33
C ALA A 358 -1.48 -24.93 -12.43
N GLN A 359 -0.18 -25.18 -12.64
CA GLN A 359 0.31 -26.18 -13.59
C GLN A 359 -0.13 -27.60 -13.21
N ARG A 360 0.00 -27.99 -11.94
CA ARG A 360 -0.50 -29.29 -11.45
C ARG A 360 -2.00 -29.46 -11.65
N ARG A 361 -2.78 -28.38 -11.52
CA ARG A 361 -4.22 -28.38 -11.82
C ARG A 361 -4.48 -28.63 -13.30
N HIS A 362 -3.78 -27.92 -14.19
CA HIS A 362 -3.97 -28.09 -15.63
C HIS A 362 -3.63 -29.51 -16.06
N ALA A 363 -2.61 -30.12 -15.47
CA ALA A 363 -2.27 -31.53 -15.69
C ALA A 363 -3.31 -32.53 -15.14
N ALA A 364 -4.15 -32.12 -14.19
CA ALA A 364 -5.20 -32.95 -13.58
C ALA A 364 -6.61 -32.66 -14.13
N ALA A 365 -6.78 -31.63 -14.98
CA ALA A 365 -8.06 -31.28 -15.59
C ALA A 365 -8.39 -32.28 -16.71
N GLY A 366 -9.65 -32.73 -16.78
CA GLY A 366 -10.10 -33.66 -17.82
C GLY A 366 -9.48 -35.07 -17.73
N VAL A 367 -9.07 -35.54 -16.54
CA VAL A 367 -8.53 -36.90 -16.35
C VAL A 367 -9.58 -37.81 -15.71
N LEU A 368 -10.85 -37.67 -16.09
CA LEU A 368 -11.90 -38.60 -15.69
C LEU A 368 -11.89 -39.81 -16.64
N PRO A 369 -12.20 -41.02 -16.15
CA PRO A 369 -12.44 -42.16 -17.03
C PRO A 369 -13.50 -41.83 -18.09
N PRO A 370 -13.35 -42.33 -19.33
CA PRO A 370 -14.18 -41.95 -20.47
C PRO A 370 -15.64 -42.41 -20.36
N THR A 371 -15.91 -43.45 -19.57
CA THR A 371 -17.27 -43.97 -19.38
C THR A 371 -17.73 -43.81 -17.93
N LEU A 372 -19.05 -43.64 -17.74
CA LEU A 372 -19.63 -43.53 -16.39
C LEU A 372 -19.39 -44.79 -15.55
N ALA A 373 -19.41 -45.97 -16.18
CA ALA A 373 -19.14 -47.25 -15.51
C ALA A 373 -17.68 -47.35 -15.03
N GLU A 374 -16.70 -46.98 -15.87
CA GLU A 374 -15.29 -46.96 -15.45
C GLU A 374 -15.02 -45.92 -14.35
N LEU A 375 -15.69 -44.77 -14.42
CA LEU A 375 -15.64 -43.74 -13.38
C LEU A 375 -16.18 -44.29 -12.05
N GLU A 376 -17.32 -44.98 -12.08
CA GLU A 376 -17.92 -45.64 -10.91
C GLU A 376 -16.99 -46.73 -10.35
N ASP A 377 -16.52 -47.66 -11.16
CA ASP A 377 -15.65 -48.77 -10.74
C ASP A 377 -14.37 -48.25 -10.08
N THR A 378 -13.75 -47.22 -10.68
CA THR A 378 -12.54 -46.59 -10.13
C THR A 378 -12.83 -45.89 -8.82
N ALA A 379 -13.98 -45.21 -8.71
CA ALA A 379 -14.39 -44.54 -7.49
C ALA A 379 -14.73 -45.54 -6.37
N VAL A 380 -15.42 -46.64 -6.67
CA VAL A 380 -15.69 -47.74 -5.73
C VAL A 380 -14.37 -48.31 -5.19
N ALA A 381 -13.40 -48.57 -6.08
CA ALA A 381 -12.08 -49.09 -5.70
C ALA A 381 -11.29 -48.11 -4.80
N ARG A 382 -11.49 -46.79 -4.97
CA ARG A 382 -10.75 -45.75 -4.25
C ARG A 382 -11.49 -45.13 -3.05
N ARG A 383 -12.75 -45.49 -2.81
CA ARG A 383 -13.60 -44.89 -1.75
C ARG A 383 -12.96 -44.86 -0.36
N GLY A 384 -12.28 -45.94 0.03
CA GLY A 384 -11.61 -46.04 1.34
C GLY A 384 -10.43 -45.08 1.46
N ALA A 385 -9.56 -45.07 0.43
CA ALA A 385 -8.42 -44.16 0.37
C ALA A 385 -8.86 -42.68 0.28
N TYR A 386 -10.00 -42.41 -0.36
CA TYR A 386 -10.59 -41.07 -0.36
C TYR A 386 -11.00 -40.62 1.04
N ALA A 387 -11.74 -41.45 1.78
CA ALA A 387 -12.17 -41.11 3.15
C ALA A 387 -10.98 -40.80 4.06
N GLU A 388 -9.90 -41.60 3.96
CA GLU A 388 -8.64 -41.37 4.70
C GLU A 388 -7.98 -40.04 4.31
N ARG A 389 -7.77 -39.78 3.01
CA ARG A 389 -7.04 -38.59 2.52
C ARG A 389 -7.84 -37.31 2.70
N ALA A 390 -9.12 -37.31 2.34
CA ALA A 390 -10.00 -36.15 2.52
C ALA A 390 -10.18 -35.85 4.02
N GLY A 391 -10.32 -36.89 4.83
CA GLY A 391 -10.34 -36.78 6.29
C GLY A 391 -9.07 -36.18 6.87
N ALA A 392 -7.90 -36.63 6.43
CA ALA A 392 -6.61 -36.09 6.84
C ALA A 392 -6.43 -34.62 6.44
N ALA A 393 -6.89 -34.24 5.24
CA ALA A 393 -6.90 -32.84 4.79
C ALA A 393 -7.82 -31.97 5.68
N GLU A 394 -9.01 -32.48 6.03
CA GLU A 394 -9.95 -31.81 6.93
C GLU A 394 -9.35 -31.63 8.34
N ALA A 395 -8.71 -32.66 8.89
CA ALA A 395 -8.02 -32.61 10.17
C ALA A 395 -6.89 -31.58 10.16
N LEU A 396 -6.08 -31.55 9.09
CA LEU A 396 -4.98 -30.59 8.96
C LEU A 396 -5.50 -29.15 8.87
N ARG A 397 -6.57 -28.92 8.10
CA ARG A 397 -7.20 -27.60 7.99
C ARG A 397 -7.77 -27.15 9.34
N LEU A 398 -8.43 -28.05 10.07
CA LEU A 398 -8.93 -27.78 11.42
C LEU A 398 -7.79 -27.46 12.39
N ILE A 399 -6.68 -28.22 12.36
CA ILE A 399 -5.51 -27.94 13.20
C ILE A 399 -5.01 -26.51 12.94
N ARG A 400 -4.77 -26.16 11.67
CA ARG A 400 -4.34 -24.81 11.31
C ARG A 400 -5.33 -23.74 11.77
N LEU A 401 -6.65 -24.02 11.68
CA LEU A 401 -7.70 -23.10 12.11
C LEU A 401 -7.64 -22.85 13.63
N LEU A 402 -7.40 -23.90 14.41
CA LEU A 402 -7.27 -23.79 15.87
C LEU A 402 -5.96 -23.10 16.29
N GLU A 403 -4.89 -23.26 15.51
CA GLU A 403 -3.59 -22.63 15.73
C GLU A 403 -3.60 -21.13 15.44
N ASP A 404 -3.99 -20.76 14.22
CA ASP A 404 -4.13 -19.38 13.79
C ASP A 404 -5.38 -19.25 12.88
N PRO A 405 -6.53 -18.83 13.46
CA PRO A 405 -7.73 -18.59 12.69
C PRO A 405 -7.50 -17.64 11.52
N ALA A 406 -6.65 -16.63 11.70
CA ALA A 406 -6.44 -15.58 10.71
C ALA A 406 -5.65 -16.09 9.48
N GLU A 407 -4.84 -17.15 9.65
CA GLU A 407 -4.11 -17.82 8.59
C GLU A 407 -5.03 -18.68 7.70
N VAL A 408 -5.95 -19.45 8.30
CA VAL A 408 -6.82 -20.39 7.57
C VAL A 408 -8.03 -19.72 6.95
N THR A 409 -8.62 -18.78 7.67
CA THR A 409 -9.75 -17.99 7.15
C THR A 409 -9.30 -17.11 5.97
N GLY A 410 -8.01 -16.76 5.90
CA GLY A 410 -7.46 -15.98 4.80
C GLY A 410 -8.30 -14.73 4.51
N PRO A 411 -8.66 -14.44 3.24
CA PRO A 411 -9.55 -13.35 2.87
C PRO A 411 -11.05 -13.72 3.01
N ASP A 412 -11.42 -14.37 4.11
CA ASP A 412 -12.73 -15.01 4.30
C ASP A 412 -13.94 -14.08 4.15
N ALA A 413 -15.07 -14.69 3.78
CA ALA A 413 -16.36 -14.03 3.62
C ALA A 413 -16.95 -13.50 4.94
N LEU A 414 -16.42 -13.87 6.11
CA LEU A 414 -16.90 -13.45 7.45
C LEU A 414 -15.80 -12.75 8.29
N PRO A 415 -16.15 -11.83 9.22
CA PRO A 415 -15.17 -11.18 10.10
C PRO A 415 -14.52 -12.21 11.04
N LEU A 416 -13.29 -11.94 11.51
CA LEU A 416 -12.64 -12.83 12.48
C LEU A 416 -13.48 -12.93 13.77
N PRO A 417 -13.62 -14.12 14.37
CA PRO A 417 -14.29 -14.23 15.66
C PRO A 417 -13.48 -13.52 16.74
N ALA A 418 -14.19 -12.86 17.67
CA ALA A 418 -13.59 -12.33 18.87
C ALA A 418 -13.13 -13.47 19.80
N GLY A 419 -12.12 -13.19 20.61
CA GLY A 419 -11.60 -14.10 21.63
C GLY A 419 -10.21 -14.67 21.29
N PRO A 420 -9.38 -14.98 22.30
CA PRO A 420 -8.19 -15.77 22.08
C PRO A 420 -8.53 -17.12 21.43
N GLY A 421 -7.53 -17.70 20.77
CA GLY A 421 -7.61 -19.02 20.16
C GLY A 421 -7.97 -20.08 21.21
N PRO A 422 -8.70 -21.14 20.83
CA PRO A 422 -9.21 -22.14 21.75
C PRO A 422 -8.10 -22.93 22.49
N LEU A 423 -6.88 -22.92 21.94
CA LEU A 423 -5.74 -23.67 22.46
C LEU A 423 -5.07 -23.04 23.67
N GLU A 424 -5.27 -21.74 23.94
CA GLU A 424 -4.56 -21.06 25.03
C GLU A 424 -4.87 -21.63 26.42
N ALA A 425 -6.11 -22.05 26.66
CA ALA A 425 -6.51 -22.67 27.92
C ALA A 425 -5.80 -24.01 28.12
N LEU A 426 -5.61 -24.76 27.03
CA LEU A 426 -4.95 -26.07 27.02
C LEU A 426 -3.42 -25.95 27.16
N ASP A 427 -2.81 -25.00 26.45
CA ASP A 427 -1.35 -24.81 26.43
C ASP A 427 -0.80 -24.16 27.71
N ARG A 428 -1.67 -23.59 28.55
CA ARG A 428 -1.31 -23.06 29.88
C ARG A 428 -1.28 -24.14 30.97
N CYS A 429 -1.90 -25.31 30.76
CA CYS A 429 -1.89 -26.40 31.72
C CYS A 429 -0.58 -27.20 31.66
N ALA A 430 -0.16 -27.80 32.78
CA ALA A 430 1.13 -28.49 32.94
C ALA A 430 1.28 -29.84 32.18
N GLY A 431 0.30 -30.22 31.35
CA GLY A 431 0.25 -31.48 30.59
C GLY A 431 0.86 -31.41 29.18
N ASP A 432 0.51 -32.37 28.32
CA ASP A 432 1.04 -32.49 26.94
C ASP A 432 0.49 -31.45 25.92
N GLY A 433 -0.39 -30.54 26.38
CA GLY A 433 -0.88 -29.38 25.61
C GLY A 433 -1.66 -29.71 24.33
N SER A 434 -1.68 -28.76 23.38
CA SER A 434 -2.34 -28.88 22.08
C SER A 434 -1.79 -29.99 21.18
N THR A 435 -0.54 -30.43 21.37
CA THR A 435 0.08 -31.46 20.51
C THR A 435 -0.65 -32.80 20.58
N VAL A 436 -1.16 -33.19 21.76
CA VAL A 436 -1.95 -34.42 21.92
C VAL A 436 -3.36 -34.28 21.35
N LEU A 437 -3.94 -33.07 21.40
CA LEU A 437 -5.19 -32.81 20.68
C LEU A 437 -4.99 -33.05 19.18
N PHE A 438 -3.90 -32.52 18.61
CA PHE A 438 -3.60 -32.67 17.18
C PHE A 438 -3.32 -34.11 16.78
N SER A 439 -2.62 -34.90 17.61
CA SER A 439 -2.41 -36.31 17.33
C SER A 439 -3.73 -37.10 17.37
N ARG A 440 -4.62 -36.82 18.34
CA ARG A 440 -5.96 -37.42 18.40
C ARG A 440 -6.84 -37.03 17.22
N LEU A 441 -6.78 -35.77 16.76
CA LEU A 441 -7.51 -35.31 15.58
C LEU A 441 -7.02 -36.00 14.30
N ARG A 442 -5.69 -36.16 14.14
CA ARG A 442 -5.13 -36.92 13.01
C ARG A 442 -5.52 -38.40 13.07
N ALA A 443 -5.57 -38.99 14.25
CA ALA A 443 -6.00 -40.39 14.41
C ALA A 443 -7.50 -40.60 14.15
N ALA A 444 -8.33 -39.58 14.39
CA ALA A 444 -9.78 -39.61 14.15
C ALA A 444 -10.19 -39.02 12.79
N SER A 445 -9.24 -38.82 11.86
CA SER A 445 -9.46 -38.02 10.65
C SER A 445 -10.35 -38.70 9.60
N ASP A 446 -10.32 -40.04 9.53
CA ASP A 446 -11.04 -40.87 8.55
C ASP A 446 -12.57 -40.68 8.54
N ARG A 447 -13.12 -40.01 9.56
CA ARG A 447 -14.57 -39.75 9.73
C ARG A 447 -14.94 -38.26 9.67
N LEU A 448 -13.98 -37.37 9.42
CA LEU A 448 -14.25 -35.92 9.41
C LEU A 448 -14.88 -35.43 8.11
N ALA A 449 -14.52 -36.06 6.99
CA ALA A 449 -14.97 -35.64 5.65
C ALA A 449 -16.22 -36.40 5.18
N VAL A 450 -16.21 -37.74 5.30
CA VAL A 450 -17.26 -38.64 4.82
C VAL A 450 -17.43 -39.81 5.79
N ALA A 451 -18.61 -40.42 5.82
CA ALA A 451 -18.83 -41.63 6.60
C ALA A 451 -18.05 -42.84 6.00
N PRO A 452 -17.59 -43.81 6.82
CA PRO A 452 -16.90 -44.99 6.31
C PRO A 452 -17.73 -45.74 5.27
N GLY A 453 -17.11 -46.00 4.10
CA GLY A 453 -17.75 -46.73 2.99
C GLY A 453 -18.76 -45.93 2.16
N ALA A 454 -19.04 -44.67 2.52
CA ALA A 454 -19.91 -43.78 1.75
C ALA A 454 -19.13 -42.98 0.70
N PHE A 455 -19.82 -42.63 -0.38
CA PHE A 455 -19.32 -41.66 -1.36
C PHE A 455 -19.44 -40.22 -0.83
N PRO A 456 -18.61 -39.29 -1.32
CA PRO A 456 -18.82 -37.87 -1.08
C PRO A 456 -20.21 -37.47 -1.61
N GLY A 457 -20.91 -36.65 -0.85
CA GLY A 457 -22.27 -36.24 -1.18
C GLY A 457 -22.66 -35.07 -0.27
N PRO A 458 -23.96 -34.84 -0.02
CA PRO A 458 -24.33 -33.93 1.03
C PRO A 458 -23.92 -34.57 2.36
N GLY A 459 -22.76 -34.19 2.87
CA GLY A 459 -22.09 -34.75 4.04
C GLY A 459 -21.27 -33.70 4.78
N TYR A 460 -20.50 -34.13 5.78
CA TYR A 460 -19.91 -33.33 6.86
C TYR A 460 -19.03 -32.14 6.48
N SER A 461 -18.46 -32.12 5.26
CA SER A 461 -17.52 -31.09 4.82
C SER A 461 -18.05 -30.26 3.64
N PRO A 462 -18.24 -28.92 3.80
CA PRO A 462 -18.45 -28.00 2.68
C PRO A 462 -17.33 -27.98 1.62
N LEU A 463 -16.16 -28.56 1.89
CA LEU A 463 -15.07 -28.58 0.90
C LEU A 463 -15.41 -29.43 -0.34
N ALA A 464 -16.20 -30.50 -0.17
CA ALA A 464 -16.65 -31.31 -1.30
C ALA A 464 -17.53 -30.46 -2.26
N LEU A 465 -18.41 -29.62 -1.72
CA LEU A 465 -19.22 -28.69 -2.52
C LEU A 465 -18.31 -27.70 -3.28
N ALA A 466 -17.34 -27.10 -2.60
CA ALA A 466 -16.41 -26.16 -3.22
C ALA A 466 -15.56 -26.81 -4.34
N ARG A 467 -15.13 -28.06 -4.16
CA ARG A 467 -14.40 -28.82 -5.18
C ARG A 467 -15.27 -29.20 -6.37
N THR A 468 -16.51 -29.60 -6.14
CA THR A 468 -17.47 -29.86 -7.23
C THR A 468 -17.75 -28.60 -8.04
N VAL A 469 -17.94 -27.45 -7.39
CA VAL A 469 -18.07 -26.17 -8.11
C VAL A 469 -16.82 -25.89 -8.94
N ARG A 470 -15.62 -26.15 -8.41
CA ARG A 470 -14.37 -26.00 -9.18
C ARG A 470 -14.31 -26.96 -10.38
N LEU A 471 -14.71 -28.22 -10.23
CA LEU A 471 -14.78 -29.19 -11.32
C LEU A 471 -15.67 -28.68 -12.47
N LEU A 472 -16.84 -28.14 -12.15
CA LEU A 472 -17.74 -27.59 -13.17
C LEU A 472 -17.17 -26.33 -13.84
N MET A 473 -16.44 -25.49 -13.10
CA MET A 473 -15.72 -24.36 -13.68
C MET A 473 -14.59 -24.83 -14.62
N ASP A 474 -13.86 -25.90 -14.26
CA ASP A 474 -12.83 -26.49 -15.13
C ASP A 474 -13.45 -27.08 -16.40
N TRP A 475 -14.65 -27.65 -16.31
CA TRP A 475 -15.40 -28.18 -17.46
C TRP A 475 -15.80 -27.07 -18.43
N LEU A 476 -16.29 -25.92 -17.92
CA LEU A 476 -16.57 -24.73 -18.74
C LEU A 476 -15.28 -24.15 -19.36
N GLU A 477 -14.21 -24.03 -18.58
CA GLU A 477 -12.91 -23.54 -19.06
C GLU A 477 -12.36 -24.44 -20.18
N ALA A 478 -12.48 -25.76 -20.06
CA ALA A 478 -12.07 -26.72 -21.08
C ALA A 478 -12.95 -26.65 -22.34
N HIS A 479 -14.25 -26.36 -22.21
CA HIS A 479 -15.12 -26.10 -23.36
C HIS A 479 -14.71 -24.84 -24.12
N GLU A 480 -14.44 -23.74 -23.42
CA GLU A 480 -14.01 -22.46 -24.02
C GLU A 480 -12.60 -22.50 -24.65
N ALA A 481 -11.75 -23.42 -24.19
CA ALA A 481 -10.39 -23.58 -24.67
C ALA A 481 -10.30 -24.34 -26.01
N ARG A 482 -11.42 -24.86 -26.52
CA ARG A 482 -11.43 -25.62 -27.76
C ARG A 482 -11.06 -24.75 -28.98
N PRO A 483 -10.32 -25.30 -29.95
CA PRO A 483 -10.13 -24.66 -31.23
C PRO A 483 -11.46 -24.45 -31.92
N ARG A 484 -11.66 -23.27 -32.53
CA ARG A 484 -12.80 -23.07 -33.44
C ARG A 484 -12.75 -24.12 -34.55
N PRO A 485 -13.88 -24.73 -34.95
CA PRO A 485 -13.89 -25.62 -36.11
C PRO A 485 -13.35 -24.86 -37.31
N ALA A 486 -12.28 -25.38 -37.91
CA ALA A 486 -11.70 -24.79 -39.11
C ALA A 486 -12.75 -24.81 -40.23
N ALA A 487 -13.22 -23.63 -40.64
CA ALA A 487 -14.02 -23.50 -41.85
C ALA A 487 -13.13 -23.87 -43.05
N ALA A 488 -13.30 -25.11 -43.54
CA ALA A 488 -12.72 -25.72 -44.73
C ALA A 488 -11.17 -25.68 -44.88
N ARG A 489 -10.62 -26.73 -45.49
CA ARG A 489 -9.18 -26.86 -45.76
C ARG A 489 -8.69 -25.73 -46.69
N PRO A 490 -7.41 -25.31 -46.61
CA PRO A 490 -6.82 -24.26 -47.43
C PRO A 490 -6.57 -24.71 -48.89
N GLY A 491 -7.64 -25.13 -49.58
CA GLY A 491 -7.67 -25.50 -50.99
C GLY A 491 -8.86 -24.92 -51.76
N ASP A 492 -9.92 -24.49 -51.06
CA ASP A 492 -11.18 -24.04 -51.70
C ASP A 492 -11.48 -22.54 -51.51
N ALA A 493 -10.56 -21.77 -50.90
CA ALA A 493 -10.75 -20.34 -50.68
C ALA A 493 -10.26 -19.55 -51.90
N GLU A 494 -11.16 -18.85 -52.58
CA GLU A 494 -10.80 -17.80 -53.54
C GLU A 494 -9.82 -16.79 -52.90
N PRO A 495 -8.90 -16.21 -53.70
CA PRO A 495 -7.99 -15.17 -53.22
C PRO A 495 -8.80 -13.92 -52.83
N GLY A 496 -9.22 -13.86 -51.57
CA GLY A 496 -10.09 -12.81 -51.01
C GLY A 496 -10.87 -13.21 -49.75
N GLY A 497 -11.03 -14.51 -49.44
CA GLY A 497 -11.81 -14.98 -48.29
C GLY A 497 -11.18 -14.71 -46.91
N THR A 498 -12.00 -14.38 -45.91
CA THR A 498 -11.67 -14.11 -44.48
C THR A 498 -11.08 -15.34 -43.76
N ARG A 499 -10.15 -15.19 -42.80
CA ARG A 499 -9.55 -16.33 -42.09
C ARG A 499 -10.63 -16.85 -41.14
N PRO A 500 -10.68 -18.16 -40.83
CA PRO A 500 -11.65 -18.72 -39.89
C PRO A 500 -11.64 -18.06 -38.49
N GLY A 501 -10.54 -17.38 -38.11
CA GLY A 501 -10.41 -16.63 -36.85
C GLY A 501 -10.99 -15.20 -36.86
N ASP A 502 -11.17 -14.61 -38.04
CA ASP A 502 -11.58 -13.21 -38.23
C ASP A 502 -13.09 -13.05 -38.51
N ALA A 503 -13.82 -14.15 -38.68
CA ALA A 503 -15.27 -14.11 -38.84
C ALA A 503 -15.93 -13.65 -37.53
N GLU A 504 -16.92 -12.75 -37.63
CA GLU A 504 -17.78 -12.46 -36.49
C GLU A 504 -18.38 -13.78 -35.96
N PRO A 505 -18.46 -13.95 -34.63
CA PRO A 505 -19.06 -15.14 -34.07
C PRO A 505 -20.48 -15.28 -34.63
N THR A 506 -20.77 -16.46 -35.16
CA THR A 506 -22.09 -16.85 -35.64
C THR A 506 -23.12 -16.65 -34.52
N GLU A 507 -24.40 -16.50 -34.88
CA GLU A 507 -25.47 -16.37 -33.88
C GLU A 507 -25.49 -17.55 -32.90
N ALA A 508 -25.16 -18.76 -33.37
CA ALA A 508 -24.98 -19.94 -32.53
C ALA A 508 -23.80 -19.80 -31.55
N GLU A 509 -22.64 -19.29 -31.98
CA GLU A 509 -21.49 -19.04 -31.10
C GLU A 509 -21.73 -17.91 -30.08
N ARG A 510 -22.56 -16.92 -30.44
CA ARG A 510 -23.00 -15.86 -29.50
C ARG A 510 -23.95 -16.43 -28.46
N ALA A 511 -24.95 -17.20 -28.89
CA ALA A 511 -25.89 -17.86 -27.98
C ALA A 511 -25.18 -18.85 -27.04
N ASP A 512 -24.20 -19.60 -27.54
CA ASP A 512 -23.35 -20.46 -26.73
C ASP A 512 -22.52 -19.65 -25.71
N ALA A 513 -21.93 -18.52 -26.14
CA ALA A 513 -21.23 -17.58 -25.25
C ALA A 513 -22.09 -17.12 -24.09
N GLU A 514 -23.29 -16.63 -24.41
CA GLU A 514 -24.23 -16.06 -23.44
C GLU A 514 -24.67 -17.13 -22.44
N ARG A 515 -24.83 -18.36 -22.92
CA ARG A 515 -25.16 -19.51 -22.10
C ARG A 515 -24.02 -19.89 -21.15
N VAL A 516 -22.79 -20.03 -21.66
CA VAL A 516 -21.59 -20.31 -20.86
C VAL A 516 -21.37 -19.21 -19.80
N GLU A 517 -21.56 -17.95 -20.19
CA GLU A 517 -21.51 -16.81 -19.28
C GLU A 517 -22.60 -16.87 -18.19
N GLY A 518 -23.82 -17.28 -18.55
CA GLY A 518 -24.90 -17.55 -17.60
C GLY A 518 -24.52 -18.62 -16.58
N TYR A 519 -23.92 -19.73 -17.03
CA TYR A 519 -23.44 -20.80 -16.15
C TYR A 519 -22.30 -20.35 -15.25
N ARG A 520 -21.35 -19.58 -15.77
CA ARG A 520 -20.23 -19.04 -15.00
C ARG A 520 -20.72 -18.15 -13.85
N ARG A 521 -21.70 -17.28 -14.11
CA ARG A 521 -22.34 -16.45 -13.07
C ARG A 521 -23.02 -17.29 -11.99
N ARG A 522 -23.78 -18.33 -12.36
CA ARG A 522 -24.44 -19.26 -11.41
C ARG A 522 -23.42 -20.04 -10.58
N LEU A 523 -22.41 -20.64 -11.21
CA LEU A 523 -21.34 -21.37 -10.52
C LEU A 523 -20.53 -20.47 -9.59
N PHE A 524 -20.33 -19.20 -9.96
CA PHE A 524 -19.68 -18.24 -9.09
C PHE A 524 -20.51 -17.94 -7.83
N ALA A 525 -21.82 -17.80 -7.97
CA ALA A 525 -22.73 -17.68 -6.84
C ALA A 525 -22.67 -18.93 -5.93
N CYS A 526 -22.62 -20.13 -6.51
CA CYS A 526 -22.42 -21.38 -5.75
C CYS A 526 -21.06 -21.40 -5.02
N ARG A 527 -19.97 -20.96 -5.67
CA ARG A 527 -18.64 -20.85 -5.04
C ARG A 527 -18.67 -19.92 -3.84
N SER A 528 -19.36 -18.79 -3.95
CA SER A 528 -19.57 -17.84 -2.86
C SER A 528 -20.30 -18.44 -1.68
N ALA A 529 -21.41 -19.14 -1.96
CA ALA A 529 -22.19 -19.81 -0.94
C ALA A 529 -21.34 -20.87 -0.23
N ALA A 530 -20.53 -21.65 -0.96
CA ALA A 530 -19.61 -22.61 -0.39
C ALA A 530 -18.52 -21.95 0.48
N ALA A 531 -17.98 -20.80 0.06
CA ALA A 531 -17.00 -20.04 0.85
C ALA A 531 -17.63 -19.49 2.14
N THR A 532 -18.81 -18.88 2.05
CA THR A 532 -19.56 -18.38 3.23
C THR A 532 -19.92 -19.51 4.18
N LEU A 533 -20.34 -20.66 3.65
CA LEU A 533 -20.64 -21.85 4.43
C LEU A 533 -19.40 -22.40 5.15
N THR A 534 -18.25 -22.42 4.48
CA THR A 534 -16.97 -22.84 5.06
C THR A 534 -16.56 -21.89 6.19
N ALA A 535 -16.63 -20.58 5.97
CA ALA A 535 -16.34 -19.55 6.98
C ALA A 535 -17.30 -19.65 8.18
N ALA A 536 -18.58 -19.90 7.93
CA ALA A 536 -19.60 -20.09 8.97
C ALA A 536 -19.27 -21.31 9.83
N ARG A 537 -18.94 -22.45 9.18
CA ARG A 537 -18.50 -23.67 9.87
C ARG A 537 -17.26 -23.42 10.72
N ASP A 538 -16.24 -22.76 10.17
CA ASP A 538 -14.99 -22.46 10.86
C ASP A 538 -15.22 -21.64 12.13
N ARG A 539 -16.13 -20.67 12.06
CA ARG A 539 -16.52 -19.87 13.22
C ARG A 539 -17.17 -20.71 14.31
N LEU A 540 -18.07 -21.62 13.93
CA LEU A 540 -18.71 -22.55 14.88
C LEU A 540 -17.70 -23.55 15.45
N LEU A 541 -16.75 -24.03 14.64
CA LEU A 541 -15.66 -24.89 15.11
C LEU A 541 -14.83 -24.18 16.18
N LEU A 542 -14.39 -22.95 15.92
CA LEU A 542 -13.63 -22.15 16.89
C LEU A 542 -14.39 -21.95 18.19
N ASP A 543 -15.69 -21.67 18.11
CA ASP A 543 -16.56 -21.55 19.27
C ASP A 543 -16.70 -22.86 20.07
N ARG A 544 -17.02 -23.98 19.40
CA ARG A 544 -17.19 -25.29 20.05
C ARG A 544 -15.90 -25.81 20.67
N TYR A 545 -14.77 -25.68 19.97
CA TYR A 545 -13.47 -26.05 20.54
C TYR A 545 -13.09 -25.14 21.71
N ARG A 546 -13.43 -23.85 21.66
CA ARG A 546 -13.24 -22.95 22.80
C ARG A 546 -14.02 -23.47 23.99
N CYS A 547 -15.32 -23.69 23.86
CA CYS A 547 -16.18 -24.23 24.93
C CYS A 547 -15.64 -25.56 25.51
N ALA A 548 -15.23 -26.49 24.65
CA ALA A 548 -14.70 -27.79 25.06
C ALA A 548 -13.39 -27.68 25.86
N LEU A 549 -12.53 -26.71 25.49
CA LEU A 549 -11.20 -26.53 26.08
C LEU A 549 -11.14 -25.48 27.20
N LEU A 550 -12.24 -24.78 27.51
CA LEU A 550 -12.29 -23.74 28.56
C LEU A 550 -11.73 -24.19 29.91
N ARG A 551 -11.89 -25.49 30.25
CA ARG A 551 -11.40 -26.08 31.52
C ARG A 551 -9.93 -26.52 31.48
N GLY A 552 -9.24 -26.33 30.35
CA GLY A 552 -7.84 -26.79 30.17
C GLY A 552 -7.70 -28.31 30.02
N THR A 553 -8.80 -29.04 29.87
CA THR A 553 -8.84 -30.50 29.74
C THR A 553 -9.08 -30.92 28.31
N LEU A 554 -8.34 -31.95 27.85
CA LEU A 554 -8.60 -32.55 26.55
C LEU A 554 -9.97 -33.25 26.54
N PRO A 555 -10.78 -33.09 25.48
CA PRO A 555 -11.99 -33.88 25.32
C PRO A 555 -11.64 -35.37 25.18
N GLY A 556 -12.51 -36.23 25.73
CA GLY A 556 -12.36 -37.69 25.63
C GLY A 556 -12.39 -38.17 24.18
N ASP A 557 -13.32 -37.62 23.39
CA ASP A 557 -13.35 -37.73 21.93
C ASP A 557 -12.98 -36.38 21.29
N ALA A 558 -11.81 -36.32 20.66
CA ALA A 558 -11.32 -35.11 20.01
C ALA A 558 -12.20 -34.63 18.85
N ALA A 559 -12.96 -35.52 18.19
CA ALA A 559 -13.83 -35.17 17.08
C ALA A 559 -15.24 -34.74 17.53
N SER A 560 -15.58 -34.82 18.83
CA SER A 560 -16.92 -34.44 19.30
C SER A 560 -17.28 -32.98 19.05
N PRO A 561 -16.39 -31.97 19.26
CA PRO A 561 -16.71 -30.57 19.00
C PRO A 561 -16.90 -30.29 17.51
N TYR A 562 -16.20 -31.04 16.65
CA TYR A 562 -16.39 -30.97 15.19
C TYR A 562 -17.81 -31.40 14.81
N ARG A 563 -18.27 -32.56 15.30
CA ARG A 563 -19.64 -33.06 15.03
C ARG A 563 -20.73 -32.16 15.61
N GLU A 564 -20.47 -31.53 16.76
CA GLU A 564 -21.38 -30.54 17.34
C GLU A 564 -21.48 -29.28 16.46
N ALA A 565 -20.35 -28.73 16.01
CA ALA A 565 -20.32 -27.58 15.12
C ALA A 565 -21.06 -27.86 13.79
N THR A 566 -20.91 -29.06 13.23
CA THR A 566 -21.64 -29.47 12.01
C THR A 566 -23.16 -29.55 12.23
N ARG A 567 -23.62 -30.09 13.37
CA ARG A 567 -25.06 -30.11 13.72
C ARG A 567 -25.62 -28.71 13.89
N LEU A 568 -24.89 -27.85 14.60
CA LEU A 568 -25.26 -26.46 14.83
C LEU A 568 -25.33 -25.68 13.52
N LEU A 569 -24.35 -25.85 12.63
CA LEU A 569 -24.39 -25.30 11.29
C LEU A 569 -25.67 -25.70 10.58
N GLY A 570 -26.03 -26.99 10.67
CA GLY A 570 -27.26 -27.50 10.10
C GLY A 570 -28.53 -26.81 10.57
N SER A 571 -28.63 -26.53 11.87
CA SER A 571 -29.78 -25.81 12.46
C SER A 571 -29.84 -24.33 12.08
N LEU A 572 -28.70 -23.74 11.72
CA LEU A 572 -28.59 -22.32 11.34
C LEU A 572 -28.70 -22.10 9.82
N LEU A 573 -28.65 -23.17 9.02
CA LEU A 573 -28.73 -23.05 7.56
C LEU A 573 -30.13 -22.57 7.16
N PRO A 574 -30.24 -21.41 6.50
CA PRO A 574 -31.50 -21.03 5.87
C PRO A 574 -31.85 -22.04 4.77
N MET A 575 -33.13 -22.13 4.43
CA MET A 575 -33.58 -22.87 3.25
C MET A 575 -32.75 -22.44 2.04
N GLY A 576 -32.03 -23.39 1.44
CA GLY A 576 -31.09 -23.13 0.36
C GLY A 576 -31.81 -22.71 -0.93
N PRO A 577 -31.22 -21.80 -1.72
CA PRO A 577 -31.73 -21.41 -3.03
C PRO A 577 -31.72 -22.61 -3.99
N SER A 578 -32.64 -22.59 -4.94
CA SER A 578 -32.72 -23.50 -6.08
C SER A 578 -31.69 -23.10 -7.16
N PRO A 579 -31.26 -24.03 -8.02
CA PRO A 579 -30.27 -23.74 -9.07
C PRO A 579 -30.74 -22.72 -10.10
N GLY A 580 -32.06 -22.67 -10.35
CA GLY A 580 -32.69 -21.70 -11.24
C GLY A 580 -32.85 -20.32 -10.62
N ASP A 581 -32.63 -20.18 -9.31
CA ASP A 581 -32.77 -18.90 -8.62
C ASP A 581 -31.67 -17.93 -9.06
N PRO A 582 -31.99 -16.64 -9.17
CA PRO A 582 -31.03 -15.66 -9.66
C PRO A 582 -29.87 -15.47 -8.65
N PRO A 583 -28.66 -15.09 -9.10
CA PRO A 583 -27.48 -14.96 -8.23
C PRO A 583 -27.69 -14.09 -6.98
N GLU A 584 -28.58 -13.11 -7.05
CA GLU A 584 -28.94 -12.22 -5.94
C GLU A 584 -29.58 -12.98 -4.76
N GLU A 585 -30.32 -14.06 -5.02
CA GLU A 585 -30.90 -14.90 -3.97
C GLU A 585 -29.84 -15.72 -3.25
N TRP A 586 -28.83 -16.21 -3.98
CA TRP A 586 -27.66 -16.88 -3.41
C TRP A 586 -26.85 -15.93 -2.52
N GLU A 587 -26.70 -14.67 -2.93
CA GLU A 587 -26.02 -13.66 -2.11
C GLU A 587 -26.83 -13.28 -0.88
N ARG A 588 -28.16 -13.17 -0.99
CA ARG A 588 -29.04 -12.96 0.16
C ARG A 588 -28.98 -14.14 1.13
N TRP A 589 -28.97 -15.37 0.63
CA TRP A 589 -28.80 -16.58 1.44
C TRP A 589 -27.47 -16.56 2.20
N ALA A 590 -26.37 -16.22 1.50
CA ALA A 590 -25.05 -16.11 2.11
C ALA A 590 -25.01 -15.04 3.20
N ALA A 591 -25.63 -13.87 2.98
CA ALA A 591 -25.72 -12.80 3.96
C ALA A 591 -26.59 -13.17 5.18
N ASN A 592 -27.67 -13.91 4.98
CA ASN A 592 -28.51 -14.41 6.07
C ASN A 592 -27.72 -15.41 6.93
N LEU A 593 -27.02 -16.36 6.31
CA LEU A 593 -26.15 -17.30 7.03
C LEU A 593 -25.04 -16.55 7.79
N ALA A 594 -24.40 -15.57 7.14
CA ALA A 594 -23.41 -14.71 7.77
C ALA A 594 -23.96 -14.01 9.00
N THR A 595 -25.15 -13.43 8.91
CA THR A 595 -25.82 -12.72 10.01
C THR A 595 -26.14 -13.68 11.15
N ALA A 596 -26.64 -14.88 10.83
CA ALA A 596 -26.97 -15.90 11.83
C ALA A 596 -25.75 -16.35 12.66
N VAL A 597 -24.57 -16.47 12.04
CA VAL A 597 -23.34 -16.88 12.74
C VAL A 597 -22.51 -15.72 13.32
N THR A 598 -22.84 -14.47 12.97
CA THR A 598 -22.12 -13.27 13.47
C THR A 598 -22.92 -12.45 14.48
N GLY A 599 -24.25 -12.58 14.50
CA GLY A 599 -25.18 -11.72 15.23
C GLY A 599 -25.36 -11.96 16.74
N GLY A 600 -24.60 -12.84 17.40
CA GLY A 600 -24.73 -13.10 18.84
C GLY A 600 -24.09 -14.41 19.30
N SER A 601 -24.35 -14.81 20.55
CA SER A 601 -23.96 -16.14 21.04
C SER A 601 -24.71 -17.22 20.24
N PRO A 602 -24.00 -18.21 19.68
CA PRO A 602 -24.65 -19.27 18.92
C PRO A 602 -25.63 -20.07 19.81
N PRO A 603 -26.77 -20.55 19.28
CA PRO A 603 -27.71 -21.36 20.04
C PRO A 603 -27.08 -22.68 20.51
N CYS A 604 -27.70 -23.32 21.52
CA CYS A 604 -27.29 -24.66 21.94
C CYS A 604 -27.44 -25.65 20.77
N ALA A 605 -26.45 -26.53 20.61
CA ALA A 605 -26.54 -27.56 19.59
C ALA A 605 -27.68 -28.54 19.92
N PRO A 606 -28.49 -28.98 18.94
CA PRO A 606 -29.54 -29.96 19.17
C PRO A 606 -28.95 -31.27 19.71
N GLU A 607 -29.60 -31.91 20.68
CA GLU A 607 -29.14 -33.17 21.29
C GLU A 607 -28.85 -34.24 20.23
N PRO A 608 -27.81 -35.09 20.39
CA PRO A 608 -27.57 -36.19 19.48
C PRO A 608 -28.76 -37.17 19.55
N GLY A 609 -29.30 -37.58 18.40
CA GLY A 609 -30.21 -38.73 18.35
C GLY A 609 -29.55 -39.95 19.01
N ALA A 610 -30.34 -40.84 19.64
CA ALA A 610 -29.88 -41.90 20.54
C ALA A 610 -28.97 -43.01 19.93
N GLY A 611 -28.42 -42.83 18.72
CA GLY A 611 -27.56 -43.79 18.04
C GLY A 611 -26.10 -43.34 17.91
N PRO A 612 -25.12 -44.26 17.86
CA PRO A 612 -23.70 -43.97 17.58
C PRO A 612 -23.44 -43.58 16.11
N GLY A 613 -24.47 -43.13 15.39
CA GLY A 613 -24.46 -42.89 13.96
C GLY A 613 -23.89 -41.52 13.57
N PRO A 614 -23.52 -41.35 12.29
CA PRO A 614 -23.20 -40.05 11.74
C PRO A 614 -24.38 -39.08 11.97
N ALA A 615 -24.13 -37.82 12.38
CA ALA A 615 -25.21 -36.84 12.55
C ALA A 615 -26.00 -36.63 11.24
N GLU A 616 -27.33 -36.60 11.29
CA GLU A 616 -28.13 -36.39 10.08
C GLU A 616 -27.63 -35.19 9.28
N VAL A 617 -27.42 -35.40 7.98
CA VAL A 617 -26.97 -34.38 7.05
C VAL A 617 -27.97 -33.24 7.08
N PRO A 618 -27.54 -31.99 7.32
CA PRO A 618 -28.47 -30.88 7.31
C PRO A 618 -29.22 -30.80 5.99
N GLN A 619 -30.55 -30.71 6.06
CA GLN A 619 -31.41 -30.68 4.87
C GLN A 619 -31.01 -29.58 3.88
N GLY A 620 -30.53 -28.43 4.37
CA GLY A 620 -30.00 -27.36 3.53
C GLY A 620 -28.76 -27.76 2.72
N PHE A 621 -27.85 -28.55 3.28
CA PHE A 621 -26.66 -29.03 2.56
C PHE A 621 -27.02 -30.06 1.48
N ALA A 622 -27.99 -30.93 1.76
CA ALA A 622 -28.59 -31.84 0.78
C ALA A 622 -29.18 -31.10 -0.43
N ARG A 623 -29.90 -30.01 -0.19
CA ARG A 623 -30.45 -29.17 -1.26
C ARG A 623 -29.37 -28.48 -2.09
N LEU A 624 -28.33 -27.93 -1.45
CA LEU A 624 -27.22 -27.31 -2.17
C LEU A 624 -26.49 -28.30 -3.09
N TRP A 625 -26.27 -29.53 -2.62
CA TRP A 625 -25.66 -30.60 -3.42
C TRP A 625 -26.55 -31.03 -4.58
N ALA A 626 -27.83 -31.30 -4.31
CA ALA A 626 -28.81 -31.66 -5.35
C ALA A 626 -28.89 -30.55 -6.41
N GLY A 627 -28.91 -29.30 -5.97
CA GLY A 627 -28.96 -28.17 -6.87
C GLY A 627 -27.71 -28.03 -7.75
N LEU A 628 -26.52 -28.32 -7.20
CA LEU A 628 -25.30 -28.35 -8.00
C LEU A 628 -25.30 -29.49 -9.02
N ALA A 629 -25.90 -30.64 -8.69
CA ALA A 629 -26.07 -31.76 -9.61
C ALA A 629 -27.05 -31.45 -10.75
N GLU A 630 -28.16 -30.74 -10.46
CA GLU A 630 -29.07 -30.23 -11.49
C GLU A 630 -28.35 -29.27 -12.45
N LEU A 631 -27.62 -28.30 -11.91
CA LEU A 631 -26.82 -27.36 -12.69
C LEU A 631 -25.77 -28.08 -13.57
N ALA A 632 -25.09 -29.09 -13.03
CA ALA A 632 -24.17 -29.92 -13.80
C ALA A 632 -24.85 -30.68 -14.94
N GLY A 633 -26.08 -31.17 -14.70
CA GLY A 633 -26.92 -31.80 -15.72
C GLY A 633 -27.24 -30.85 -16.87
N GLU A 634 -27.68 -29.63 -16.54
CA GLU A 634 -27.94 -28.58 -17.53
C GLU A 634 -26.67 -28.25 -18.35
N ILE A 635 -25.52 -28.07 -17.69
CA ILE A 635 -24.24 -27.81 -18.33
C ILE A 635 -23.90 -28.95 -19.31
N GLY A 636 -23.95 -30.20 -18.86
CA GLY A 636 -23.59 -31.36 -19.69
C GLY A 636 -24.50 -31.59 -20.90
N LEU A 637 -25.77 -31.18 -20.81
CA LEU A 637 -26.71 -31.23 -21.93
C LEU A 637 -26.44 -30.14 -22.97
N HIS A 638 -25.99 -28.96 -22.53
CA HIS A 638 -25.86 -27.80 -23.39
C HIS A 638 -24.46 -27.55 -23.96
N LEU A 639 -23.40 -28.06 -23.32
CA LEU A 639 -22.03 -27.98 -23.85
C LEU A 639 -21.84 -29.01 -24.97
N VAL A 640 -21.90 -28.59 -26.23
CA VAL A 640 -21.78 -29.47 -27.40
C VAL A 640 -20.69 -28.94 -28.36
N PRO A 641 -19.82 -29.78 -28.97
CA PRO A 641 -19.67 -31.24 -28.76
C PRO A 641 -19.16 -31.57 -27.35
N ASP A 642 -18.95 -32.85 -27.02
CA ASP A 642 -18.43 -33.27 -25.71
C ASP A 642 -16.99 -32.81 -25.48
N VAL A 643 -16.64 -32.49 -24.22
CA VAL A 643 -15.27 -32.12 -23.86
C VAL A 643 -14.49 -33.39 -23.57
N GLU A 644 -13.34 -33.54 -24.23
CA GLU A 644 -12.38 -34.61 -23.92
C GLU A 644 -12.02 -34.56 -22.42
N GLY A 645 -12.08 -35.71 -21.75
CA GLY A 645 -11.83 -35.82 -20.31
C GLY A 645 -13.01 -35.56 -19.38
N TYR A 646 -14.20 -35.26 -19.94
CA TYR A 646 -15.46 -35.06 -19.21
C TYR A 646 -16.61 -35.90 -19.78
N GLU A 647 -16.31 -36.90 -20.60
CA GLU A 647 -17.28 -37.75 -21.31
C GLU A 647 -18.22 -38.47 -20.36
N ALA A 648 -17.71 -38.96 -19.22
CA ALA A 648 -18.55 -39.58 -18.19
C ALA A 648 -19.59 -38.61 -17.60
N LEU A 649 -19.26 -37.32 -17.46
CA LEU A 649 -20.21 -36.31 -17.01
C LEU A 649 -21.24 -35.98 -18.09
N HIS A 650 -20.83 -35.88 -19.36
CA HIS A 650 -21.76 -35.74 -20.49
C HIS A 650 -22.72 -36.94 -20.59
N ALA A 651 -22.21 -38.16 -20.40
CA ALA A 651 -23.02 -39.37 -20.40
C ALA A 651 -24.07 -39.36 -19.27
N ALA A 652 -23.67 -38.95 -18.05
CA ALA A 652 -24.59 -38.78 -16.94
C ALA A 652 -25.66 -37.71 -17.22
N ALA A 653 -25.28 -36.57 -17.80
CA ALA A 653 -26.21 -35.51 -18.19
C ALA A 653 -27.26 -36.00 -19.21
N ARG A 654 -26.89 -36.92 -20.10
CA ARG A 654 -27.78 -37.54 -21.11
C ARG A 654 -28.56 -38.76 -20.60
N GLY A 655 -28.50 -39.06 -19.31
CA GLY A 655 -29.32 -40.11 -18.69
C GLY A 655 -28.65 -41.49 -18.62
N ALA A 656 -27.34 -41.62 -18.82
CA ALA A 656 -26.63 -42.88 -18.58
C ALA A 656 -26.62 -43.29 -17.08
N GLY A 657 -26.88 -42.34 -16.18
CA GLY A 657 -26.97 -42.54 -14.74
C GLY A 657 -27.23 -41.22 -14.00
N PRO A 658 -27.38 -41.24 -12.66
CA PRO A 658 -27.66 -40.03 -11.90
C PRO A 658 -26.44 -39.08 -11.88
N MET A 659 -26.64 -37.82 -12.28
CA MET A 659 -25.58 -36.79 -12.26
C MET A 659 -24.95 -36.61 -10.87
N ALA A 660 -25.76 -36.68 -9.81
CA ALA A 660 -25.25 -36.61 -8.43
C ALA A 660 -24.25 -37.74 -8.11
N GLY A 661 -24.45 -38.93 -8.67
CA GLY A 661 -23.52 -40.06 -8.55
C GLY A 661 -22.23 -39.81 -9.32
N ALA A 662 -22.33 -39.34 -10.57
CA ALA A 662 -21.18 -39.00 -11.40
C ALA A 662 -20.27 -37.94 -10.74
N LEU A 663 -20.86 -36.89 -10.15
CA LEU A 663 -20.11 -35.87 -9.40
C LEU A 663 -19.44 -36.44 -8.14
N ALA A 664 -20.13 -37.34 -7.42
CA ALA A 664 -19.55 -38.02 -6.27
C ALA A 664 -18.36 -38.90 -6.66
N TYR A 665 -18.46 -39.62 -7.78
CA TYR A 665 -17.37 -40.45 -8.29
C TYR A 665 -16.18 -39.60 -8.72
N ALA A 666 -16.42 -38.48 -9.40
CA ALA A 666 -15.38 -37.54 -9.79
C ALA A 666 -14.66 -36.94 -8.56
N GLU A 667 -15.40 -36.59 -7.51
CA GLU A 667 -14.82 -36.08 -6.24
C GLU A 667 -13.92 -37.12 -5.55
N VAL A 668 -14.24 -38.42 -5.62
CA VAL A 668 -13.36 -39.47 -5.08
C VAL A 668 -11.98 -39.46 -5.75
N LEU A 669 -11.93 -39.18 -7.05
CA LEU A 669 -10.69 -39.19 -7.83
C LEU A 669 -9.92 -37.88 -7.71
N LEU A 670 -10.61 -36.76 -7.88
CA LEU A 670 -10.00 -35.43 -8.00
C LEU A 670 -9.87 -34.72 -6.65
N GLY A 671 -10.73 -35.04 -5.68
CA GLY A 671 -10.82 -34.34 -4.41
C GLY A 671 -9.51 -34.30 -3.60
N PRO A 672 -8.80 -35.43 -3.43
CA PRO A 672 -7.52 -35.47 -2.74
C PRO A 672 -6.40 -34.66 -3.41
N LEU A 673 -6.54 -34.32 -4.70
CA LEU A 673 -5.60 -33.47 -5.43
C LEU A 673 -5.87 -31.97 -5.19
N ARG A 674 -7.00 -31.63 -4.55
CA ARG A 674 -7.51 -30.27 -4.33
C ARG A 674 -7.82 -30.02 -2.84
N PRO A 675 -6.79 -30.00 -1.96
CA PRO A 675 -7.01 -29.93 -0.52
C PRO A 675 -7.70 -28.63 -0.08
N ASP A 676 -7.53 -27.52 -0.81
CA ASP A 676 -8.21 -26.24 -0.54
C ASP A 676 -8.66 -25.55 -1.85
N PRO A 677 -9.84 -25.90 -2.40
CA PRO A 677 -10.32 -25.36 -3.68
C PRO A 677 -10.64 -23.86 -3.65
N LEU A 678 -10.75 -23.25 -2.46
CA LEU A 678 -11.05 -21.83 -2.32
C LEU A 678 -9.78 -20.97 -2.45
N ALA A 679 -8.63 -21.53 -2.09
CA ALA A 679 -7.32 -20.90 -2.12
C ALA A 679 -6.51 -21.15 -3.42
N GLU A 680 -7.01 -21.99 -4.34
CA GLU A 680 -6.34 -22.31 -5.59
C GLU A 680 -6.18 -21.07 -6.49
N ALA A 681 -4.92 -20.68 -6.74
CA ALA A 681 -4.60 -19.50 -7.52
C ALA A 681 -4.93 -19.69 -9.02
N PRO A 682 -5.64 -18.74 -9.65
CA PRO A 682 -5.79 -18.69 -11.11
C PRO A 682 -4.44 -18.37 -11.76
N ASP A 683 -4.35 -18.44 -13.09
CA ASP A 683 -3.21 -17.87 -13.80
C ASP A 683 -3.14 -16.37 -13.51
N ILE A 684 -2.10 -15.95 -12.81
CA ILE A 684 -1.84 -14.56 -12.44
C ILE A 684 -0.59 -14.14 -13.18
N ARG A 685 -0.72 -13.14 -14.07
CA ARG A 685 0.43 -12.49 -14.68
C ARG A 685 0.94 -11.40 -13.75
N PHE A 686 2.26 -11.27 -13.63
CA PHE A 686 2.91 -10.33 -12.72
C PHE A 686 3.58 -9.20 -13.51
N HIS A 687 3.34 -7.95 -13.13
CA HIS A 687 3.98 -6.77 -13.74
C HIS A 687 4.45 -5.80 -12.66
N THR A 688 5.69 -5.32 -12.75
CA THR A 688 6.23 -4.32 -11.80
C THR A 688 6.16 -2.92 -12.39
N VAL A 689 5.59 -2.00 -11.61
CA VAL A 689 5.52 -0.56 -11.92
C VAL A 689 6.57 0.16 -11.09
N SER A 690 7.50 0.86 -11.74
CA SER A 690 8.64 1.50 -11.09
C SER A 690 9.03 2.82 -11.77
N ALA A 691 9.61 3.75 -11.02
CA ALA A 691 10.18 4.96 -11.59
C ALA A 691 11.42 4.68 -12.46
N ALA A 692 12.01 3.50 -12.34
CA ALA A 692 13.07 3.04 -13.24
C ALA A 692 12.58 2.76 -14.67
N ASN A 693 11.26 2.60 -14.88
CA ASN A 693 10.71 2.31 -16.19
C ASN A 693 10.95 3.49 -17.14
N THR A 694 11.45 3.19 -18.34
CA THR A 694 11.66 4.20 -19.38
C THR A 694 10.45 4.30 -20.29
N SER A 695 10.12 5.52 -20.71
CA SER A 695 8.99 5.81 -21.58
C SER A 695 9.32 6.98 -22.51
N TRP A 696 8.41 7.32 -23.42
CA TRP A 696 8.52 8.54 -24.24
C TRP A 696 8.78 9.79 -23.38
N ALA A 697 7.98 10.03 -22.34
CA ALA A 697 8.15 11.20 -21.48
C ALA A 697 9.52 11.22 -20.80
N THR A 698 10.01 10.04 -20.40
CA THR A 698 11.33 9.93 -19.78
C THR A 698 12.45 10.34 -20.74
N ARG A 699 12.42 9.82 -21.98
CA ARG A 699 13.42 10.14 -23.01
C ARG A 699 13.36 11.61 -23.45
N ARG A 700 12.15 12.20 -23.46
CA ARG A 700 11.94 13.59 -23.86
C ARG A 700 12.33 14.61 -22.78
N VAL A 701 12.07 14.29 -21.51
CA VAL A 701 12.25 15.21 -20.37
C VAL A 701 13.60 15.02 -19.71
N LEU A 702 14.08 13.77 -19.61
CA LEU A 702 15.29 13.37 -18.88
C LEU A 702 16.22 12.49 -19.74
N PRO A 703 16.70 12.97 -20.90
CA PRO A 703 17.48 12.16 -21.84
C PRO A 703 18.77 11.62 -21.23
N GLU A 704 19.53 12.45 -20.50
CA GLU A 704 20.80 12.04 -19.87
C GLU A 704 20.62 10.90 -18.86
N ALA A 705 19.57 10.98 -18.03
CA ALA A 705 19.29 9.96 -17.03
C ALA A 705 18.82 8.64 -17.66
N ALA A 706 18.18 8.69 -18.83
CA ALA A 706 17.70 7.52 -19.56
C ALA A 706 18.84 6.65 -20.13
N GLU A 707 19.98 7.27 -20.41
CA GLU A 707 21.15 6.59 -20.95
C GLU A 707 22.13 6.12 -19.85
N GLU A 708 22.11 6.74 -18.67
CA GLU A 708 23.08 6.47 -17.60
C GLU A 708 22.82 5.15 -16.86
N SER A 709 21.73 5.06 -16.08
CA SER A 709 21.37 3.85 -15.32
C SER A 709 19.95 3.92 -14.73
N PRO A 710 19.32 2.79 -14.41
CA PRO A 710 18.05 2.77 -13.67
C PRO A 710 18.10 3.47 -12.30
N GLU A 711 19.24 3.46 -11.62
CA GLU A 711 19.42 4.16 -10.34
C GLU A 711 19.46 5.68 -10.54
N ALA A 712 20.20 6.16 -11.54
CA ALA A 712 20.23 7.56 -11.93
C ALA A 712 18.84 8.06 -12.37
N MET A 713 18.10 7.22 -13.10
CA MET A 713 16.72 7.50 -13.51
C MET A 713 15.82 7.77 -12.31
N VAL A 714 15.80 6.83 -11.36
CA VAL A 714 14.96 6.92 -10.16
C VAL A 714 15.33 8.15 -9.32
N ARG A 715 16.62 8.44 -9.17
CA ARG A 715 17.10 9.62 -8.43
C ARG A 715 16.64 10.93 -9.07
N THR A 716 16.57 10.98 -10.40
CA THR A 716 16.22 12.20 -11.15
C THR A 716 14.71 12.40 -11.22
N LYS A 717 13.92 11.35 -11.46
CA LYS A 717 12.44 11.44 -11.50
C LYS A 717 11.84 11.76 -10.13
N LEU A 718 12.30 11.05 -9.10
CA LEU A 718 11.69 11.13 -7.76
C LEU A 718 12.38 12.21 -6.94
N SER A 719 11.86 13.43 -7.05
CA SER A 719 12.29 14.58 -6.24
C SER A 719 12.18 14.28 -4.75
N GLY A 720 11.24 13.40 -4.38
CA GLY A 720 11.01 12.89 -3.04
C GLY A 720 12.07 11.97 -2.44
N ASN A 721 13.04 11.45 -3.21
CA ASN A 721 14.02 10.46 -2.73
C ASN A 721 15.16 11.04 -1.88
N GLN A 722 15.35 12.36 -1.89
CA GLN A 722 16.39 12.99 -1.07
C GLN A 722 16.03 12.86 0.43
N LEU A 723 17.04 12.83 1.32
CA LEU A 723 16.88 12.65 2.77
C LEU A 723 16.09 11.39 3.19
N ASN A 724 16.43 10.21 2.68
CA ASN A 724 15.74 8.95 2.98
C ASN A 724 14.22 9.00 2.67
N ASN A 725 13.84 9.49 1.49
CA ASN A 725 12.44 9.54 1.05
C ASN A 725 11.55 10.49 1.88
N PHE A 726 12.08 11.61 2.40
CA PHE A 726 11.31 12.62 3.13
C PHE A 726 11.22 13.97 2.41
N SER A 727 11.95 14.14 1.31
CA SER A 727 12.12 15.45 0.69
C SER A 727 10.85 15.97 0.01
N ALA A 728 9.96 15.10 -0.47
CA ALA A 728 8.69 15.52 -1.09
C ALA A 728 7.80 16.34 -0.14
N PHE A 729 7.88 16.11 1.18
CA PHE A 729 7.11 16.89 2.16
C PHE A 729 7.60 18.34 2.29
N LEU A 730 8.76 18.68 1.71
CA LEU A 730 9.36 20.01 1.79
C LEU A 730 8.83 21.00 0.75
N SER A 731 8.17 20.52 -0.30
CA SER A 731 7.76 21.31 -1.46
C SER A 731 6.50 20.73 -2.13
N ALA A 732 5.44 21.53 -2.24
CA ALA A 732 4.24 21.15 -2.99
C ALA A 732 4.54 20.85 -4.47
N ARG A 733 5.52 21.56 -5.06
CA ARG A 733 5.99 21.31 -6.43
C ARG A 733 6.65 19.93 -6.58
N TRP A 734 7.40 19.48 -5.56
CA TRP A 734 8.01 18.15 -5.59
C TRP A 734 6.96 17.06 -5.47
N ARG A 735 5.95 17.23 -4.61
CA ARG A 735 4.79 16.32 -4.55
C ARG A 735 4.06 16.27 -5.88
N MET A 736 3.79 17.43 -6.48
CA MET A 736 3.14 17.50 -7.78
C MET A 736 3.97 16.78 -8.86
N SER A 737 5.30 16.96 -8.86
CA SER A 737 6.18 16.27 -9.80
C SER A 737 6.20 14.76 -9.59
N ASP A 738 6.31 14.28 -8.34
CA ASP A 738 6.28 12.86 -8.02
C ASP A 738 4.91 12.24 -8.41
N TRP A 739 3.80 12.96 -8.19
CA TRP A 739 2.45 12.56 -8.63
C TRP A 739 2.38 12.42 -10.15
N THR A 740 2.85 13.42 -10.90
CA THR A 740 2.87 13.39 -12.36
C THR A 740 3.72 12.24 -12.88
N TRP A 741 4.94 12.03 -12.35
CA TRP A 741 5.76 10.86 -12.72
C TRP A 741 5.06 9.54 -12.41
N GLY A 742 4.38 9.44 -11.27
CA GLY A 742 3.55 8.29 -10.92
C GLY A 742 2.49 7.97 -11.97
N ARG A 743 1.79 8.99 -12.46
CA ARG A 743 0.82 8.84 -13.56
C ARG A 743 1.52 8.41 -14.85
N LEU A 744 2.62 9.06 -15.22
CA LEU A 744 3.34 8.73 -16.48
C LEU A 744 3.87 7.29 -16.50
N ASP A 745 4.47 6.83 -15.40
CA ASP A 745 5.02 5.48 -15.25
C ASP A 745 3.90 4.42 -15.14
N GLY A 746 2.80 4.77 -14.46
CA GLY A 746 1.57 3.98 -14.39
C GLY A 746 0.96 3.76 -15.76
N ALA A 747 0.79 4.83 -16.56
CA ALA A 747 0.24 4.74 -17.91
C ALA A 747 1.07 3.85 -18.84
N ALA A 748 2.40 4.01 -18.84
CA ALA A 748 3.30 3.15 -19.63
C ALA A 748 3.12 1.66 -19.26
N SER A 749 3.05 1.38 -17.96
CA SER A 749 2.86 0.01 -17.46
C SER A 749 1.50 -0.57 -17.81
N LEU A 750 0.43 0.22 -17.71
CA LEU A 750 -0.93 -0.20 -18.07
C LEU A 750 -1.06 -0.46 -19.57
N VAL A 751 -0.42 0.36 -20.42
CA VAL A 751 -0.37 0.08 -21.87
C VAL A 751 0.31 -1.25 -22.14
N SER A 752 1.45 -1.56 -21.51
CA SER A 752 2.11 -2.87 -21.65
C SER A 752 1.24 -4.05 -21.18
N VAL A 753 0.47 -3.86 -20.10
CA VAL A 753 -0.42 -4.88 -19.52
C VAL A 753 -1.63 -5.16 -20.41
N VAL A 754 -2.22 -4.12 -21.00
CA VAL A 754 -3.43 -4.23 -21.84
C VAL A 754 -3.07 -4.65 -23.27
N ALA A 755 -2.05 -4.03 -23.87
CA ALA A 755 -1.59 -4.28 -25.23
C ALA A 755 -0.47 -5.32 -25.28
N GLY A 756 -0.73 -6.51 -24.75
CA GLY A 756 0.19 -7.66 -24.88
C GLY A 756 0.35 -8.10 -26.33
N ASP A 757 1.44 -8.79 -26.66
CA ASP A 757 1.78 -9.21 -28.04
C ASP A 757 0.65 -9.98 -28.70
N ASP A 758 0.08 -10.93 -27.96
CA ASP A 758 -1.04 -11.72 -28.42
C ASP A 758 -2.23 -10.81 -28.78
N ARG A 759 -2.60 -9.87 -27.89
CA ARG A 759 -3.73 -8.95 -28.08
C ARG A 759 -3.53 -8.07 -29.31
N LEU A 760 -2.33 -7.54 -29.49
CA LEU A 760 -1.98 -6.73 -30.65
C LEU A 760 -1.96 -7.54 -31.94
N ARG A 761 -1.48 -8.79 -31.91
CA ARG A 761 -1.52 -9.70 -33.05
C ARG A 761 -2.97 -9.95 -33.52
N ASP A 762 -3.89 -10.17 -32.59
CA ASP A 762 -5.31 -10.35 -32.92
C ASP A 762 -5.96 -9.07 -33.43
N ALA A 763 -5.61 -7.92 -32.83
CA ALA A 763 -6.15 -6.62 -33.25
C ALA A 763 -5.72 -6.27 -34.69
N LEU A 764 -4.46 -6.55 -35.03
CA LEU A 764 -3.88 -6.29 -36.35
C LEU A 764 -4.30 -7.35 -37.39
N GLY A 765 -4.64 -8.56 -36.97
CA GLY A 765 -5.20 -9.59 -37.85
C GLY A 765 -4.31 -9.90 -39.07
N ARG A 766 -4.74 -9.45 -40.26
CA ARG A 766 -4.05 -9.67 -41.55
C ARG A 766 -3.12 -8.54 -41.98
N THR A 767 -3.04 -7.45 -41.22
CA THR A 767 -2.16 -6.33 -41.53
C THR A 767 -0.72 -6.80 -41.66
N ASP A 768 -0.02 -6.41 -42.73
CA ASP A 768 1.41 -6.72 -42.89
C ASP A 768 2.19 -5.95 -41.82
N THR A 769 2.64 -6.65 -40.79
CA THR A 769 3.39 -6.05 -39.68
C THR A 769 4.77 -5.53 -40.08
N ARG A 770 5.23 -5.84 -41.31
CA ARG A 770 6.45 -5.29 -41.90
C ARG A 770 6.22 -3.92 -42.54
N ASP A 771 4.98 -3.53 -42.81
CA ASP A 771 4.62 -2.21 -43.30
C ASP A 771 4.20 -1.30 -42.14
N PRO A 772 5.05 -0.35 -41.71
CA PRO A 772 4.73 0.56 -40.63
C PRO A 772 3.51 1.44 -40.92
N ALA A 773 3.26 1.81 -42.19
CA ALA A 773 2.12 2.66 -42.52
C ALA A 773 0.81 1.92 -42.27
N ALA A 774 0.69 0.68 -42.76
CA ALA A 774 -0.49 -0.16 -42.57
C ALA A 774 -0.78 -0.45 -41.09
N VAL A 775 0.26 -0.70 -40.28
CA VAL A 775 0.11 -0.88 -38.82
C VAL A 775 -0.38 0.40 -38.15
N GLY A 776 0.20 1.55 -38.51
CA GLY A 776 -0.16 2.85 -37.95
C GLY A 776 -1.60 3.24 -38.24
N GLU A 777 -2.00 3.17 -39.50
CA GLU A 777 -3.38 3.43 -39.95
C GLU A 777 -4.37 2.51 -39.25
N LYS A 778 -4.07 1.21 -39.15
CA LYS A 778 -4.98 0.26 -38.52
C LYS A 778 -5.15 0.54 -37.03
N MET A 779 -4.08 0.86 -36.32
CA MET A 779 -4.17 1.19 -34.89
C MET A 779 -4.85 2.53 -34.63
N ALA A 780 -4.65 3.54 -35.49
CA ALA A 780 -5.36 4.81 -35.41
C ALA A 780 -6.88 4.64 -35.57
N GLU A 781 -7.30 3.78 -36.51
CA GLU A 781 -8.70 3.41 -36.72
C GLU A 781 -9.27 2.67 -35.49
N LEU A 782 -8.61 1.59 -35.06
CA LEU A 782 -9.11 0.72 -33.98
C LEU A 782 -9.25 1.44 -32.64
N THR A 783 -8.33 2.37 -32.35
CA THR A 783 -8.36 3.16 -31.11
C THR A 783 -9.26 4.38 -31.20
N GLY A 784 -9.70 4.78 -32.39
CA GLY A 784 -10.49 6.00 -32.60
C GLY A 784 -9.72 7.30 -32.34
N LEU A 785 -8.38 7.24 -32.32
CA LEU A 785 -7.51 8.39 -32.09
C LEU A 785 -7.21 9.19 -33.38
N GLY A 786 -7.35 8.55 -34.55
CA GLY A 786 -7.17 9.20 -35.85
C GLY A 786 -5.83 9.91 -36.01
N ASP A 787 -5.88 11.19 -36.42
CA ASP A 787 -4.70 11.99 -36.74
C ASP A 787 -3.72 12.14 -35.57
N VAL A 788 -4.22 12.19 -34.33
CA VAL A 788 -3.37 12.32 -33.12
C VAL A 788 -2.43 11.12 -32.99
N PHE A 789 -2.93 9.92 -33.27
CA PHE A 789 -2.09 8.73 -33.26
C PHE A 789 -1.10 8.73 -34.43
N LEU A 790 -1.57 9.09 -35.63
CA LEU A 790 -0.74 9.10 -36.84
C LEU A 790 0.41 10.10 -36.76
N GLU A 791 0.20 11.26 -36.13
CA GLU A 791 1.26 12.25 -35.90
C GLU A 791 2.38 11.67 -35.01
N HIS A 792 2.03 11.08 -33.87
CA HIS A 792 3.00 10.44 -32.99
C HIS A 792 3.62 9.19 -33.61
N TRP A 793 2.87 8.44 -34.41
CA TRP A 793 3.36 7.29 -35.16
C TRP A 793 4.44 7.71 -36.16
N ALA A 794 4.18 8.73 -36.98
CA ALA A 794 5.14 9.25 -37.95
C ALA A 794 6.43 9.73 -37.27
N GLN A 795 6.32 10.45 -36.14
CA GLN A 795 7.47 10.88 -35.34
C GLN A 795 8.28 9.69 -34.81
N ASN A 796 7.63 8.65 -34.29
CA ASN A 796 8.30 7.47 -33.77
C ASN A 796 8.98 6.65 -34.88
N VAL A 797 8.32 6.46 -36.04
CA VAL A 797 8.89 5.77 -37.21
C VAL A 797 10.18 6.45 -37.70
N VAL A 798 10.24 7.79 -37.65
CA VAL A 798 11.44 8.55 -38.01
C VAL A 798 12.55 8.39 -36.95
N ALA A 799 12.20 8.35 -35.66
CA ALA A 799 13.15 8.35 -34.56
C ALA A 799 13.73 6.96 -34.22
N ASN A 800 12.90 5.92 -34.25
CA ASN A 800 13.23 4.58 -33.79
C ASN A 800 13.09 3.61 -34.96
N GLY A 801 14.23 3.22 -35.57
CA GLY A 801 14.34 2.33 -36.73
C GLY A 801 13.73 0.93 -36.54
N ALA A 802 14.49 -0.16 -36.76
CA ALA A 802 13.95 -1.54 -36.77
C ALA A 802 13.56 -2.10 -35.38
N THR A 803 12.61 -1.48 -34.68
CA THR A 803 11.93 -2.02 -33.50
C THR A 803 10.85 -3.02 -33.88
N ASP A 804 10.57 -3.97 -32.99
CA ASP A 804 9.42 -4.87 -33.12
C ASP A 804 8.12 -4.05 -33.30
N PRO A 805 7.25 -4.41 -34.25
CA PRO A 805 6.05 -3.63 -34.56
C PRO A 805 5.09 -3.51 -33.36
N TYR A 806 5.04 -4.49 -32.46
CA TYR A 806 4.17 -4.43 -31.28
C TYR A 806 4.75 -3.50 -30.21
N ASP A 807 6.07 -3.54 -30.00
CA ASP A 807 6.75 -2.58 -29.13
C ASP A 807 6.56 -1.14 -29.63
N ARG A 808 6.67 -0.93 -30.94
CA ARG A 808 6.41 0.38 -31.56
C ARG A 808 4.98 0.87 -31.26
N VAL A 809 3.98 0.02 -31.44
CA VAL A 809 2.59 0.33 -31.10
C VAL A 809 2.46 0.72 -29.63
N ARG A 810 3.04 -0.06 -28.70
CA ARG A 810 3.03 0.28 -27.27
C ARG A 810 3.71 1.61 -26.96
N GLU A 811 4.83 1.93 -27.61
CA GLU A 811 5.52 3.20 -27.43
C GLU A 811 4.65 4.40 -27.85
N VAL A 812 3.98 4.31 -29.00
CA VAL A 812 3.12 5.38 -29.52
C VAL A 812 1.86 5.53 -28.66
N LEU A 813 1.20 4.44 -28.28
CA LEU A 813 0.06 4.48 -27.35
C LEU A 813 0.48 5.10 -26.02
N THR A 814 1.64 4.71 -25.48
CA THR A 814 2.20 5.32 -24.25
C THR A 814 2.44 6.81 -24.43
N ALA A 815 3.01 7.24 -25.55
CA ALA A 815 3.27 8.64 -25.84
C ALA A 815 1.96 9.45 -25.88
N VAL A 816 0.92 8.96 -26.56
CA VAL A 816 -0.40 9.62 -26.61
C VAL A 816 -0.95 9.86 -25.21
N ARG A 817 -1.01 8.80 -24.37
CA ARG A 817 -1.53 8.95 -23.00
C ARG A 817 -0.67 9.86 -22.13
N GLN A 818 0.65 9.81 -22.29
CA GLN A 818 1.54 10.70 -21.55
C GLN A 818 1.36 12.17 -21.95
N HIS A 819 1.05 12.48 -23.22
CA HIS A 819 0.67 13.83 -23.62
C HIS A 819 -0.65 14.27 -22.99
N GLU A 820 -1.67 13.41 -22.95
CA GLU A 820 -2.94 13.70 -22.26
C GLU A 820 -2.69 14.08 -20.78
N ILE A 821 -1.92 13.25 -20.07
CA ILE A 821 -1.55 13.49 -18.66
C ILE A 821 -0.79 14.81 -18.50
N LEU A 822 0.17 15.09 -19.37
CA LEU A 822 0.97 16.33 -19.29
C LEU A 822 0.12 17.57 -19.57
N ARG A 823 -0.84 17.51 -20.51
CA ARG A 823 -1.78 18.61 -20.76
C ARG A 823 -2.65 18.91 -19.54
N GLU A 824 -2.99 17.89 -18.74
CA GLU A 824 -3.73 18.04 -17.49
C GLU A 824 -2.85 18.61 -16.35
N GLU A 825 -1.63 18.11 -16.19
CA GLU A 825 -0.81 18.36 -14.97
C GLU A 825 0.19 19.53 -15.12
N LEU A 826 0.71 19.81 -16.33
CA LEU A 826 1.66 20.90 -16.55
C LEU A 826 1.11 22.29 -16.17
N PRO A 827 -0.17 22.63 -16.42
CA PRO A 827 -0.75 23.90 -15.94
C PRO A 827 -0.60 24.10 -14.42
N TYR A 828 -0.81 23.05 -13.63
CA TYR A 828 -0.67 23.11 -12.16
C TYR A 828 0.80 23.30 -11.76
N LEU A 829 1.72 22.59 -12.41
CA LEU A 829 3.15 22.72 -12.18
C LEU A 829 3.68 24.12 -12.57
N ALA A 830 3.22 24.66 -13.70
CA ALA A 830 3.57 25.99 -14.16
C ALA A 830 3.09 27.07 -13.18
N GLU A 831 1.86 26.95 -12.68
CA GLU A 831 1.31 27.89 -11.70
C GLU A 831 2.03 27.80 -10.34
N LEU A 832 2.36 26.59 -9.87
CA LEU A 832 3.19 26.39 -8.68
C LEU A 832 4.60 26.98 -8.86
N ASN A 833 5.19 26.85 -10.05
CA ASN A 833 6.47 27.48 -10.39
C ASN A 833 6.39 29.01 -10.42
N ARG A 834 5.32 29.58 -10.98
CA ARG A 834 5.07 31.03 -11.05
C ARG A 834 4.93 31.66 -9.66
N LYS A 835 4.18 31.02 -8.77
CA LYS A 835 4.05 31.45 -7.36
C LYS A 835 5.39 31.45 -6.62
N GLY A 836 6.33 30.58 -7.04
CA GLY A 836 7.69 30.49 -6.52
C GLY A 836 7.77 30.20 -5.02
N PHE A 837 8.97 30.30 -4.44
CA PHE A 837 9.16 30.21 -2.98
C PHE A 837 8.76 31.49 -2.22
N ARG A 838 8.56 32.61 -2.94
CA ARG A 838 8.38 33.96 -2.37
C ARG A 838 6.98 34.23 -1.83
N GLY A 839 5.98 33.42 -2.17
CA GLY A 839 4.61 33.53 -1.62
C GLY A 839 4.45 32.98 -0.20
N GLY A 840 5.52 32.44 0.39
CA GLY A 840 5.46 31.61 1.59
C GLY A 840 4.68 30.34 1.28
N ASN A 841 5.34 29.19 1.23
CA ASN A 841 4.64 27.89 1.10
C ASN A 841 3.85 27.56 2.38
N ARG A 842 2.89 28.40 2.83
CA ARG A 842 1.65 27.83 3.39
C ARG A 842 1.21 26.75 2.41
N PRO A 843 0.64 25.61 2.84
CA PRO A 843 0.18 24.59 1.90
C PRO A 843 -0.61 25.33 0.82
N PRO A 844 -0.10 25.44 -0.43
CA PRO A 844 -0.85 26.19 -1.39
C PRO A 844 -2.15 25.41 -1.49
N ASP A 845 -3.28 26.09 -1.30
CA ASP A 845 -4.50 25.55 -1.87
C ASP A 845 -4.13 25.21 -3.31
N PRO A 846 -4.31 23.94 -3.73
CA PRO A 846 -3.98 23.52 -5.08
C PRO A 846 -4.56 24.57 -6.03
N PRO A 847 -3.78 25.04 -7.02
CA PRO A 847 -4.25 26.11 -7.88
C PRO A 847 -5.62 25.74 -8.43
N LEU A 848 -6.65 26.53 -8.08
CA LEU A 848 -8.01 26.26 -8.50
C LEU A 848 -8.09 26.57 -10.00
N ASN A 849 -8.19 25.52 -10.83
CA ASN A 849 -8.34 25.60 -12.28
C ASN A 849 -7.29 26.50 -12.97
N PRO A 850 -6.00 26.11 -12.98
CA PRO A 850 -4.98 26.86 -13.71
C PRO A 850 -5.32 26.93 -15.21
N PRO A 851 -4.98 28.04 -15.90
CA PRO A 851 -5.24 28.18 -17.31
C PRO A 851 -4.49 27.11 -18.12
N PRO A 852 -5.12 26.51 -19.14
CA PRO A 852 -4.45 25.51 -19.98
C PRO A 852 -3.28 26.13 -20.75
N LEU A 853 -2.24 25.33 -21.03
CA LEU A 853 -1.16 25.70 -21.94
C LEU A 853 -1.71 25.59 -23.37
N ALA A 854 -1.99 26.74 -24.00
CA ALA A 854 -2.79 26.80 -25.23
C ALA A 854 -1.95 26.59 -26.48
N THR A 855 -0.66 26.93 -26.43
CA THR A 855 0.25 26.83 -27.58
C THR A 855 1.27 25.69 -27.41
N PRO A 856 1.78 25.08 -28.51
CA PRO A 856 2.87 24.11 -28.44
C PRO A 856 4.12 24.64 -27.73
N ALA A 857 4.47 25.90 -27.97
CA ALA A 857 5.61 26.54 -27.31
C ALA A 857 5.45 26.67 -25.78
N GLU A 858 4.24 26.98 -25.31
CA GLU A 858 3.93 26.99 -23.87
C GLU A 858 3.99 25.58 -23.27
N PHE A 859 3.52 24.57 -23.99
CA PHE A 859 3.61 23.18 -23.59
C PHE A 859 5.08 22.72 -23.46
N ASP A 860 5.90 22.99 -24.48
CA ASP A 860 7.33 22.66 -24.48
C ASP A 860 8.07 23.39 -23.34
N ALA A 861 7.80 24.67 -23.13
CA ALA A 861 8.37 25.42 -22.01
C ALA A 861 7.95 24.85 -20.64
N GLY A 862 6.69 24.41 -20.52
CA GLY A 862 6.18 23.70 -19.34
C GLY A 862 6.91 22.37 -19.12
N LEU A 863 7.16 21.63 -20.18
CA LEU A 863 7.86 20.34 -20.15
C LEU A 863 9.33 20.49 -19.75
N GLU A 864 10.04 21.48 -20.31
CA GLU A 864 11.40 21.84 -19.89
C GLU A 864 11.46 22.33 -18.44
N SER A 865 10.41 23.02 -17.99
CA SER A 865 10.29 23.42 -16.58
C SER A 865 10.11 22.22 -15.68
N PHE A 866 9.28 21.25 -16.08
CA PHE A 866 9.05 20.01 -15.35
C PHE A 866 10.33 19.18 -15.20
N GLY A 867 11.12 19.02 -16.26
CA GLY A 867 12.40 18.28 -16.20
C GLY A 867 13.46 18.88 -15.28
N ARG A 868 13.36 20.19 -14.98
CA ARG A 868 14.26 20.85 -14.02
C ARG A 868 13.85 20.67 -12.57
N ILE A 869 12.63 20.19 -12.30
CA ILE A 869 12.14 19.95 -10.94
C ILE A 869 12.87 18.73 -10.37
N GLY A 870 13.44 18.88 -9.17
CA GLY A 870 14.23 17.82 -8.52
C GLY A 870 15.74 17.96 -8.69
N GLY A 871 16.21 18.75 -9.66
CA GLY A 871 17.63 19.12 -9.83
C GLY A 871 18.16 20.09 -8.78
N GLU A 872 17.30 20.65 -7.93
CA GLU A 872 17.70 21.49 -6.81
C GLU A 872 18.20 20.66 -5.63
N GLU A 873 19.39 20.98 -5.11
CA GLU A 873 19.85 20.37 -3.86
C GLU A 873 18.96 20.79 -2.67
N VAL A 874 18.70 19.87 -1.73
CA VAL A 874 18.06 20.19 -0.43
C VAL A 874 18.68 21.44 0.21
N GLY A 875 20.00 21.64 0.10
CA GLY A 875 20.68 22.82 0.62
C GLY A 875 20.19 24.14 0.02
N THR A 876 19.72 24.16 -1.22
CA THR A 876 19.13 25.34 -1.88
C THR A 876 17.72 25.61 -1.37
N LEU A 877 16.92 24.56 -1.13
CA LEU A 877 15.61 24.66 -0.48
C LEU A 877 15.68 25.11 0.98
N LEU A 878 16.74 24.69 1.69
CA LEU A 878 17.02 25.14 3.07
C LEU A 878 17.49 26.60 3.14
N ARG A 879 18.07 27.13 2.05
CA ARG A 879 18.53 28.52 1.91
C ARG A 879 17.44 29.48 1.40
N ALA A 880 16.30 28.97 0.93
CA ALA A 880 15.13 29.78 0.62
C ALA A 880 14.62 30.49 1.89
N ARG A 881 14.06 31.71 1.76
CA ARG A 881 13.65 32.61 2.87
C ARG A 881 12.45 32.09 3.69
N ASP A 882 12.57 30.92 4.32
CA ASP A 882 11.64 30.44 5.34
C ASP A 882 12.40 29.95 6.58
N PRO A 883 12.69 30.85 7.54
CA PRO A 883 13.48 30.55 8.73
C PRO A 883 12.80 29.53 9.66
N ARG A 884 11.46 29.39 9.61
CA ARG A 884 10.72 28.42 10.42
C ARG A 884 10.98 26.99 9.95
N ARG A 885 11.00 26.78 8.63
CA ARG A 885 11.31 25.49 8.02
C ARG A 885 12.78 25.09 8.15
N ALA A 886 13.71 26.03 8.02
CA ALA A 886 15.14 25.73 8.21
C ALA A 886 15.46 25.28 9.64
N ALA A 887 14.88 25.95 10.65
CA ALA A 887 15.03 25.56 12.07
C ALA A 887 14.39 24.20 12.39
N LEU A 888 13.23 23.92 11.79
CA LEU A 888 12.55 22.63 11.93
C LEU A 888 13.36 21.51 11.25
N ARG A 889 13.75 21.66 9.99
CA ARG A 889 14.51 20.67 9.21
C ARG A 889 15.88 20.32 9.82
N ALA A 890 16.48 21.26 10.54
CA ALA A 890 17.72 21.11 11.28
C ALA A 890 17.57 20.35 12.61
N GLY A 891 16.51 20.66 13.37
CA GLY A 891 16.22 20.01 14.63
C GLY A 891 15.90 18.52 14.46
N LEU A 892 15.24 18.14 13.36
CA LEU A 892 14.78 16.76 13.11
C LEU A 892 15.87 15.77 12.74
N LEU A 893 16.88 16.20 11.97
CA LEU A 893 18.02 15.34 11.60
C LEU A 893 19.01 15.14 12.74
N ALA A 894 19.04 16.05 13.72
CA ALA A 894 19.94 15.99 14.86
C ALA A 894 19.34 15.31 16.11
N TRP A 895 18.00 15.21 16.20
CA TRP A 895 17.32 14.88 17.46
C TRP A 895 17.42 13.41 17.92
N PRO A 896 17.32 12.39 17.05
CA PRO A 896 17.36 11.00 17.52
C PRO A 896 18.79 10.45 17.72
N ALA A 897 19.80 11.06 17.10
CA ALA A 897 21.15 10.49 17.07
C ALA A 897 21.99 10.74 18.34
N LEU A 898 21.52 11.55 19.30
CA LEU A 898 22.41 12.18 20.29
C LEU A 898 21.88 12.22 21.73
N GLN A 899 20.96 11.36 22.16
CA GLN A 899 20.60 11.29 23.58
C GLN A 899 20.90 9.92 24.23
N PRO A 900 21.74 9.87 25.29
CA PRO A 900 21.93 8.67 26.08
C PRO A 900 20.67 8.39 26.92
N THR A 901 20.25 7.13 26.96
CA THR A 901 19.17 6.63 27.82
C THR A 901 19.76 6.10 29.14
N GLY A 902 19.19 6.49 30.28
CA GLY A 902 19.70 6.07 31.60
C GLY A 902 19.06 6.78 32.81
N LYS A 903 19.35 6.27 34.02
CA LYS A 903 18.76 6.66 35.34
C LYS A 903 18.95 8.15 35.69
N ALA A 904 18.20 8.58 36.71
CA ALA A 904 17.96 9.95 37.24
C ALA A 904 18.95 11.09 36.89
N GLY A 905 20.27 10.86 36.92
CA GLY A 905 21.26 11.86 36.50
C GLY A 905 21.14 12.30 35.04
N ALA A 906 20.66 11.41 34.15
CA ALA A 906 20.42 11.75 32.74
C ALA A 906 19.28 12.77 32.57
N ARG A 907 18.28 12.82 33.47
CA ARG A 907 17.17 13.78 33.39
C ARG A 907 17.61 15.21 33.75
N VAL A 908 18.55 15.34 34.68
CA VAL A 908 19.13 16.65 35.05
C VAL A 908 20.00 17.17 33.91
N VAL A 909 20.83 16.30 33.33
CA VAL A 909 21.64 16.64 32.15
C VAL A 909 20.76 16.93 30.92
N GLN A 910 19.65 16.21 30.73
CA GLN A 910 18.66 16.47 29.68
C GLN A 910 17.86 17.76 29.92
N GLY A 911 17.58 18.14 31.18
CA GLY A 911 16.93 19.40 31.53
C GLY A 911 17.84 20.61 31.26
N VAL A 912 19.12 20.51 31.65
CA VAL A 912 20.14 21.55 31.40
C VAL A 912 20.44 21.66 29.89
N LEU A 913 20.62 20.54 29.20
CA LEU A 913 20.80 20.54 27.74
C LEU A 913 19.54 20.92 26.99
N GLY A 914 18.33 20.63 27.50
CA GLY A 914 17.05 20.99 26.88
C GLY A 914 16.78 22.50 26.89
N LEU A 915 17.19 23.19 27.96
CA LEU A 915 17.17 24.65 28.07
C LEU A 915 18.15 25.34 27.10
N LEU A 916 19.33 24.76 26.90
CA LEU A 916 20.39 25.33 26.05
C LEU A 916 20.32 24.86 24.59
N LYS A 917 19.54 23.81 24.29
CA LYS A 917 19.55 23.06 23.02
C LYS A 917 19.18 23.85 21.76
N PRO A 918 18.15 24.72 21.76
CA PRO A 918 17.80 25.49 20.56
C PRO A 918 18.90 26.49 20.20
N LEU A 919 19.59 27.05 21.19
CA LEU A 919 20.52 28.18 21.03
C LEU A 919 21.95 27.74 20.66
N VAL A 920 22.32 26.50 20.95
CA VAL A 920 23.66 25.95 20.61
C VAL A 920 23.72 25.40 19.18
N TYR A 921 22.60 24.92 18.62
CA TYR A 921 22.57 24.31 17.29
C TYR A 921 22.05 25.23 16.18
N LEU A 922 21.19 26.22 16.49
CA LEU A 922 20.76 27.21 15.50
C LEU A 922 21.96 27.91 14.85
N PRO A 923 23.00 28.35 15.57
CA PRO A 923 24.10 29.11 14.99
C PRO A 923 25.15 28.25 14.27
N VAL A 924 25.33 26.98 14.64
CA VAL A 924 26.19 26.03 13.90
C VAL A 924 25.56 25.72 12.54
N LEU A 925 24.24 25.56 12.51
CA LEU A 925 23.52 25.21 11.31
C LEU A 925 23.22 26.42 10.42
N VAL A 926 23.01 27.60 11.02
CA VAL A 926 23.08 28.91 10.35
C VAL A 926 24.50 29.13 9.85
N GLY A 927 25.58 28.86 10.59
CA GLY A 927 26.95 29.04 10.12
C GLY A 927 27.37 28.16 8.93
N VAL A 928 26.75 26.98 8.76
CA VAL A 928 26.95 26.10 7.60
C VAL A 928 26.10 26.53 6.38
N LEU A 929 25.00 27.26 6.60
CA LEU A 929 24.00 27.60 5.56
C LEU A 929 23.78 29.11 5.33
N ALA A 930 24.41 30.00 6.11
CA ALA A 930 24.02 31.40 6.18
C ALA A 930 24.61 32.27 5.05
N PRO A 931 23.81 33.22 4.54
CA PRO A 931 24.30 34.32 3.71
C PRO A 931 25.17 35.31 4.52
N LEU A 932 25.90 36.17 3.81
CA LEU A 932 26.80 37.24 4.31
C LEU A 932 26.28 37.98 5.58
N TRP A 933 24.98 38.21 5.69
CA TRP A 933 24.34 38.90 6.80
C TRP A 933 24.38 38.14 8.14
N GLY A 934 24.41 36.80 8.13
CA GLY A 934 24.59 36.00 9.35
C GLY A 934 26.02 36.12 9.91
N LEU A 935 27.02 36.24 9.03
CA LEU A 935 28.40 36.51 9.42
C LEU A 935 28.55 37.91 10.03
N ILE A 936 27.93 38.92 9.39
CA ILE A 936 27.91 40.30 9.90
C ILE A 936 27.26 40.34 11.29
N ALA A 937 26.13 39.65 11.50
CA ALA A 937 25.49 39.56 12.80
C ALA A 937 26.39 38.93 13.87
N ALA A 938 27.09 37.84 13.55
CA ALA A 938 27.98 37.17 14.50
C ALA A 938 29.18 38.06 14.91
N VAL A 939 29.79 38.76 13.95
CA VAL A 939 30.87 39.71 14.22
C VAL A 939 30.38 40.88 15.07
N LEU A 940 29.19 41.41 14.79
CA LEU A 940 28.58 42.48 15.58
C LEU A 940 28.25 42.02 17.01
N MET A 941 27.70 40.81 17.19
CA MET A 941 27.45 40.25 18.53
C MET A 941 28.75 40.02 19.30
N TRP A 942 29.79 39.50 18.65
CA TRP A 942 31.11 39.34 19.26
C TRP A 942 31.69 40.67 19.73
N THR A 943 31.60 41.70 18.87
CA THR A 943 32.05 43.05 19.17
C THR A 943 31.27 43.62 20.36
N GLY A 944 29.94 43.47 20.37
CA GLY A 944 29.11 43.87 21.51
C GLY A 944 29.50 43.16 22.82
N VAL A 945 29.79 41.86 22.79
CA VAL A 945 30.23 41.09 23.97
C VAL A 945 31.63 41.52 24.44
N ALA A 946 32.57 41.77 23.52
CA ALA A 946 33.93 42.21 23.85
C ALA A 946 33.90 43.58 24.55
N PHE A 947 33.12 44.53 24.03
CA PHE A 947 32.92 45.84 24.66
C PHE A 947 32.13 45.78 25.98
N SER A 948 31.20 44.83 26.12
CA SER A 948 30.48 44.60 27.39
C SER A 948 31.40 44.09 28.51
N THR A 949 32.31 43.18 28.15
CA THR A 949 33.26 42.55 29.09
C THR A 949 34.54 43.35 29.30
N ALA A 950 34.81 44.39 28.49
CA ALA A 950 36.05 45.15 28.48
C ALA A 950 37.31 44.27 28.25
N HIS A 951 37.13 43.12 27.59
CA HIS A 951 38.21 42.20 27.27
C HIS A 951 38.05 41.73 25.83
N TRP A 952 39.16 41.68 25.09
CA TRP A 952 39.18 40.96 23.82
C TRP A 952 38.94 39.47 24.03
N SER A 953 39.30 38.93 25.22
CA SER A 953 39.20 37.52 25.52
C SER A 953 38.55 37.14 26.87
N SER A 954 37.51 36.28 26.85
CA SER A 954 37.00 35.52 28.00
C SER A 954 36.64 34.08 27.58
N LEU A 955 37.22 33.09 28.26
CA LEU A 955 37.33 31.70 27.78
C LEU A 955 35.97 30.97 27.65
N LEU A 956 34.98 31.33 28.48
CA LEU A 956 33.68 30.64 28.52
C LEU A 956 32.66 31.19 27.50
N ALA A 957 32.73 32.47 27.13
CA ALA A 957 31.75 33.10 26.23
C ALA A 957 32.18 33.12 24.76
N GLN A 958 33.47 32.99 24.47
CA GLN A 958 34.02 33.21 23.13
C GLN A 958 34.47 31.93 22.41
N VAL A 959 34.61 30.81 23.12
CA VAL A 959 34.75 29.49 22.50
C VAL A 959 33.61 29.22 21.50
N PRO A 960 32.33 29.50 21.82
CA PRO A 960 31.25 29.41 20.84
C PRO A 960 31.46 30.35 19.65
N VAL A 961 31.86 31.59 19.88
CA VAL A 961 32.04 32.60 18.82
C VAL A 961 33.17 32.25 17.85
N CYS A 962 34.29 31.73 18.34
CA CYS A 962 35.36 31.30 17.46
C CYS A 962 35.09 29.98 16.79
N LEU A 963 34.35 29.06 17.43
CA LEU A 963 33.78 27.92 16.74
C LEU A 963 32.87 28.38 15.59
N TYR A 964 32.07 29.45 15.78
CA TYR A 964 31.23 30.03 14.73
C TYR A 964 32.05 30.65 13.59
N ALA A 965 33.09 31.43 13.91
CA ALA A 965 33.96 32.02 12.90
C ALA A 965 34.71 30.96 12.08
N MET A 966 35.18 29.89 12.72
CA MET A 966 35.86 28.76 12.06
C MET A 966 34.95 28.06 11.06
N VAL A 967 33.72 27.73 11.48
CA VAL A 967 32.73 27.06 10.63
C VAL A 967 32.32 27.97 9.47
N ALA A 968 32.13 29.27 9.72
CA ALA A 968 31.74 30.23 8.68
C ALA A 968 32.86 30.44 7.64
N LEU A 969 34.12 30.59 8.08
CA LEU A 969 35.28 30.74 7.19
C LEU A 969 35.52 29.46 6.38
N ALA A 970 35.39 28.28 6.99
CA ALA A 970 35.51 27.01 6.28
C ALA A 970 34.42 26.83 5.19
N SER A 971 33.20 27.30 5.46
CA SER A 971 32.11 27.32 4.49
C SER A 971 32.39 28.29 3.33
N LEU A 972 32.93 29.49 3.62
CA LEU A 972 33.35 30.45 2.60
C LEU A 972 34.43 29.90 1.68
N VAL A 973 35.43 29.20 2.23
CA VAL A 973 36.47 28.54 1.44
C VAL A 973 35.87 27.49 0.50
N ARG A 974 34.93 26.68 1.00
CA ARG A 974 34.24 25.68 0.17
C ARG A 974 33.44 26.32 -0.99
N LEU A 975 32.84 27.49 -0.75
CA LEU A 975 32.00 28.19 -1.72
C LEU A 975 32.80 28.98 -2.77
N TRP A 976 33.86 29.67 -2.35
CA TRP A 976 34.58 30.63 -3.21
C TRP A 976 35.88 30.08 -3.80
N VAL A 977 36.51 29.08 -3.17
CA VAL A 977 37.72 28.45 -3.70
C VAL A 977 37.33 27.29 -4.60
N ARG A 978 37.31 27.52 -5.92
CA ARG A 978 36.97 26.52 -6.94
C ARG A 978 38.04 25.43 -7.15
N PRO A 979 39.36 25.70 -7.11
CA PRO A 979 40.36 24.65 -7.33
C PRO A 979 40.43 23.69 -6.14
N GLY A 980 40.18 22.40 -6.37
CA GLY A 980 40.10 21.38 -5.32
C GLY A 980 41.37 21.25 -4.47
N TRP A 981 42.54 21.44 -5.08
CA TRP A 981 43.84 21.38 -4.41
C TRP A 981 44.10 22.57 -3.46
N LEU A 982 43.45 23.71 -3.67
CA LEU A 982 43.54 24.90 -2.80
C LEU A 982 42.53 24.87 -1.64
N ARG A 983 41.46 24.07 -1.73
CA ARG A 983 40.42 24.01 -0.70
C ARG A 983 40.94 23.51 0.64
N PHE A 984 41.82 22.52 0.61
CA PHE A 984 42.39 21.94 1.83
C PHE A 984 43.31 22.93 2.58
N PRO A 985 44.34 23.54 1.96
CA PRO A 985 45.22 24.48 2.67
C PRO A 985 44.49 25.74 3.12
N VAL A 986 43.61 26.31 2.30
CA VAL A 986 42.83 27.52 2.67
C VAL A 986 41.77 27.17 3.71
N GLY A 987 41.19 25.97 3.66
CA GLY A 987 40.21 25.49 4.63
C GLY A 987 40.86 25.23 6.00
N ALA A 988 42.07 24.67 6.01
CA ALA A 988 42.86 24.53 7.22
C ALA A 988 43.22 25.89 7.82
N LEU A 989 43.58 26.89 7.00
CA LEU A 989 43.85 28.26 7.45
C LEU A 989 42.59 28.94 8.01
N ALA A 990 41.43 28.74 7.38
CA ALA A 990 40.13 29.23 7.83
C ALA A 990 39.70 28.65 9.19
N LEU A 991 40.03 27.37 9.44
CA LEU A 991 39.77 26.70 10.71
C LEU A 991 40.79 27.07 11.79
N ALA A 992 42.07 27.27 11.42
CA ALA A 992 43.11 27.63 12.39
C ALA A 992 43.13 29.13 12.73
N GLY A 993 42.68 29.99 11.81
CA GLY A 993 42.76 31.45 11.92
C GLY A 993 42.05 32.02 13.15
N PRO A 994 40.76 31.74 13.40
CA PRO A 994 40.05 32.32 14.55
C PRO A 994 40.61 31.91 15.92
N PRO A 995 41.00 30.63 16.17
CA PRO A 995 41.71 30.25 17.39
C PRO A 995 43.06 30.95 17.54
N VAL A 996 43.82 31.11 16.46
CA VAL A 996 45.11 31.81 16.47
C VAL A 996 44.94 33.30 16.71
N ALA A 997 43.94 33.93 16.10
CA ALA A 997 43.60 35.33 16.32
C ALA A 997 43.16 35.59 17.77
N LEU A 998 42.30 34.72 18.34
CA LEU A 998 41.96 34.75 19.76
C LEU A 998 43.19 34.64 20.66
N TRP A 999 44.11 33.73 20.31
CA TRP A 999 45.33 33.50 21.08
C TRP A 999 46.23 34.74 21.06
N GLN A 1000 46.39 35.38 19.90
CA GLN A 1000 47.17 36.61 19.74
C GLN A 1000 46.53 37.81 20.46
N LEU A 1001 45.20 37.89 20.49
CA LEU A 1001 44.44 38.95 21.17
C LEU A 1001 44.35 38.78 22.69
N ARG A 1002 44.81 37.65 23.25
CA ARG A 1002 44.71 37.34 24.68
C ARG A 1002 45.54 38.28 25.57
N GLY A 1003 46.56 38.93 25.01
CA GLY A 1003 47.48 39.82 25.73
C GLY A 1003 47.41 41.29 25.30
N THR A 1004 46.56 41.66 24.35
CA THR A 1004 46.46 43.06 23.89
C THR A 1004 45.57 43.86 24.85
N PRO A 1005 45.99 45.06 25.28
CA PRO A 1005 45.15 45.90 26.12
C PRO A 1005 43.85 46.25 25.38
N PHE A 1006 42.71 46.09 26.06
CA PHE A 1006 41.42 46.48 25.50
C PHE A 1006 41.34 48.01 25.44
N PRO A 1007 40.92 48.62 24.32
CA PRO A 1007 40.84 50.07 24.22
C PRO A 1007 39.89 50.63 25.28
N GLN A 1008 40.36 51.59 26.09
CA GLN A 1008 39.54 52.23 27.10
C GLN A 1008 38.64 53.28 26.46
N VAL A 1009 37.43 52.86 26.08
CA VAL A 1009 36.48 53.71 25.33
C VAL A 1009 35.46 54.36 26.27
N GLY A 1010 35.92 54.96 27.38
CA GLY A 1010 35.16 55.81 28.30
C GLY A 1010 33.69 55.41 28.56
N GLY A 1011 32.79 56.40 28.67
CA GLY A 1011 31.34 56.18 28.82
C GLY A 1011 30.62 55.72 27.54
N TRP A 1012 31.35 55.56 26.42
CA TRP A 1012 30.79 55.20 25.11
C TRP A 1012 30.58 53.69 24.93
N SER A 1013 31.10 52.86 25.84
CA SER A 1013 30.95 51.41 25.79
C SER A 1013 29.48 50.97 25.70
N THR A 1014 28.59 51.62 26.45
CA THR A 1014 27.15 51.33 26.47
C THR A 1014 26.49 51.59 25.11
N LEU A 1015 26.91 52.66 24.42
CA LEU A 1015 26.41 53.01 23.08
C LEU A 1015 26.92 52.03 22.02
N ILE A 1016 28.18 51.63 22.10
CA ILE A 1016 28.79 50.66 21.19
C ILE A 1016 28.13 49.29 21.34
N VAL A 1017 27.91 48.83 22.58
CA VAL A 1017 27.18 47.58 22.88
C VAL A 1017 25.76 47.63 22.30
N GLY A 1018 25.01 48.71 22.58
CA GLY A 1018 23.65 48.89 22.06
C GLY A 1018 23.61 48.91 20.53
N ALA A 1019 24.50 49.65 19.87
CA ALA A 1019 24.56 49.75 18.41
C ALA A 1019 24.93 48.40 17.76
N CYS A 1020 25.91 47.68 18.31
CA CYS A 1020 26.32 46.37 17.80
C CYS A 1020 25.17 45.36 17.89
N PHE A 1021 24.47 45.30 19.02
CA PHE A 1021 23.34 44.37 19.17
C PHE A 1021 22.10 44.80 18.38
N ALA A 1022 21.86 46.10 18.16
CA ALA A 1022 20.83 46.58 17.26
C ALA A 1022 21.10 46.17 15.81
N LEU A 1023 22.32 46.43 15.31
CA LEU A 1023 22.72 46.07 13.95
C LEU A 1023 22.76 44.55 13.77
N ALA A 1024 23.18 43.80 14.79
CA ALA A 1024 23.13 42.34 14.76
C ALA A 1024 21.68 41.84 14.72
N ALA A 1025 20.78 42.41 15.52
CA ALA A 1025 19.36 42.10 15.49
C ALA A 1025 18.75 42.44 14.12
N ALA A 1026 19.09 43.58 13.54
CA ALA A 1026 18.66 43.98 12.20
C ALA A 1026 19.16 42.99 11.13
N ALA A 1027 20.42 42.55 11.20
CA ALA A 1027 20.98 41.57 10.28
C ALA A 1027 20.33 40.19 10.43
N VAL A 1028 20.05 39.73 11.66
CA VAL A 1028 19.33 38.47 11.92
C VAL A 1028 17.87 38.55 11.47
N LEU A 1029 17.19 39.66 11.76
CA LEU A 1029 15.80 39.89 11.33
C LEU A 1029 15.70 40.09 9.82
N TYR A 1030 16.67 40.72 9.15
CA TYR A 1030 16.73 40.84 7.69
C TYR A 1030 16.81 39.47 6.99
N VAL A 1031 17.49 38.50 7.62
CA VAL A 1031 17.50 37.10 7.15
C VAL A 1031 16.15 36.41 7.43
N GLY A 1032 15.40 36.88 8.44
CA GLY A 1032 14.19 36.24 8.95
C GLY A 1032 12.84 36.89 8.60
N THR A 1033 12.80 38.08 7.98
CA THR A 1033 11.55 38.77 7.60
C THR A 1033 11.69 39.63 6.34
N ASP A 1034 10.64 39.66 5.51
CA ASP A 1034 10.53 40.55 4.35
C ASP A 1034 9.93 41.94 4.70
N ARG A 1035 9.52 42.16 5.95
CA ARG A 1035 8.97 43.46 6.42
C ARG A 1035 10.09 44.42 6.82
N TRP A 1036 10.87 44.84 5.83
CA TRP A 1036 12.06 45.68 6.02
C TRP A 1036 11.79 47.00 6.78
N TRP A 1037 10.56 47.52 6.71
CA TRP A 1037 10.13 48.74 7.39
C TRP A 1037 9.93 48.59 8.91
N LEU A 1038 9.76 47.38 9.44
CA LEU A 1038 9.65 47.11 10.90
C LEU A 1038 11.01 46.79 11.55
N LEU A 1039 12.03 46.49 10.74
CA LEU A 1039 13.38 46.17 11.19
C LEU A 1039 14.01 47.26 12.07
N PRO A 1040 13.89 48.57 11.74
CA PRO A 1040 14.53 49.62 12.53
C PRO A 1040 13.99 49.67 13.97
N GLY A 1041 12.67 49.54 14.16
CA GLY A 1041 12.04 49.58 15.49
C GLY A 1041 12.42 48.37 16.35
N ALA A 1042 12.39 47.16 15.79
CA ALA A 1042 12.75 45.95 16.51
C ALA A 1042 14.25 45.91 16.87
N ALA A 1043 15.11 46.38 15.96
CA ALA A 1043 16.55 46.52 16.17
C ALA A 1043 16.89 47.58 17.23
N LEU A 1044 16.21 48.72 17.20
CA LEU A 1044 16.38 49.78 18.20
C LEU A 1044 16.00 49.32 19.61
N ILE A 1045 14.92 48.55 19.76
CA ILE A 1045 14.53 47.98 21.06
C ILE A 1045 15.57 46.94 21.52
N ALA A 1046 16.06 46.08 20.62
CA ALA A 1046 17.11 45.11 20.94
C ALA A 1046 18.40 45.79 21.42
N GLY A 1047 18.83 46.85 20.71
CA GLY A 1047 19.97 47.66 21.12
C GLY A 1047 19.72 48.41 22.43
N GLY A 1048 18.49 48.90 22.64
CA GLY A 1048 18.06 49.55 23.88
C GLY A 1048 18.12 48.62 25.09
N ILE A 1049 17.64 47.37 24.96
CA ILE A 1049 17.74 46.33 25.99
C ILE A 1049 19.22 46.06 26.31
N ALA A 1050 20.06 45.89 25.30
CA ALA A 1050 21.49 45.65 25.49
C ALA A 1050 22.20 46.83 26.18
N ALA A 1051 21.91 48.06 25.76
CA ALA A 1051 22.43 49.27 26.37
C ALA A 1051 21.96 49.46 27.82
N LEU A 1052 20.70 49.15 28.12
CA LEU A 1052 20.13 49.32 29.46
C LEU A 1052 20.70 48.31 30.47
N ILE A 1053 20.94 47.06 30.05
CA ILE A 1053 21.62 46.06 30.89
C ILE A 1053 23.09 46.46 31.14
N GLN A 1054 23.73 47.14 30.18
CA GLN A 1054 25.11 47.64 30.29
C GLN A 1054 25.22 48.98 31.07
N PHE A 1055 24.13 49.74 31.18
CA PHE A 1055 24.14 51.11 31.68
C PHE A 1055 24.66 51.21 33.13
N GLY A 1056 25.58 52.16 33.35
CA GLY A 1056 26.20 52.41 34.67
C GLY A 1056 27.17 51.33 35.15
N ARG A 1057 27.52 50.34 34.32
CA ARG A 1057 28.36 49.19 34.72
C ARG A 1057 29.48 48.93 33.69
N PRO A 1058 30.63 49.61 33.78
CA PRO A 1058 31.78 49.31 32.94
C PRO A 1058 32.45 47.98 33.36
N GLY A 1059 32.74 47.09 32.42
CA GLY A 1059 33.49 45.84 32.66
C GLY A 1059 32.68 44.72 33.33
N LEU A 1060 31.56 44.34 32.72
CA LEU A 1060 30.70 43.28 33.24
C LEU A 1060 31.37 41.90 33.08
N GLY A 1061 31.38 41.07 34.13
CA GLY A 1061 31.89 39.68 34.04
C GLY A 1061 31.13 38.85 32.99
N GLY A 1062 31.74 37.75 32.51
CA GLY A 1062 31.22 36.97 31.37
C GLY A 1062 29.75 36.51 31.46
N TRP A 1063 29.22 36.38 32.68
CA TRP A 1063 27.80 36.07 32.93
C TRP A 1063 26.82 37.15 32.45
N TRP A 1064 27.18 38.42 32.60
CA TRP A 1064 26.33 39.54 32.21
C TRP A 1064 26.35 39.77 30.69
N ALA A 1065 27.48 39.55 30.04
CA ALA A 1065 27.54 39.58 28.57
C ALA A 1065 26.74 38.43 27.95
N ALA A 1066 26.74 37.24 28.60
CA ALA A 1066 25.83 36.16 28.23
C ALA A 1066 24.37 36.58 28.44
N LEU A 1067 24.01 37.22 29.55
CA LEU A 1067 22.66 37.73 29.80
C LEU A 1067 22.21 38.75 28.73
N ILE A 1068 23.08 39.69 28.33
CA ILE A 1068 22.81 40.67 27.26
C ILE A 1068 22.55 39.95 25.93
N LEU A 1069 23.44 39.02 25.55
CA LEU A 1069 23.30 38.22 24.33
C LEU A 1069 21.98 37.41 24.36
N TYR A 1070 21.68 36.75 25.47
CA TYR A 1070 20.47 35.94 25.61
C TYR A 1070 19.20 36.78 25.67
N ALA A 1071 19.21 37.96 26.29
CA ALA A 1071 18.07 38.87 26.31
C ALA A 1071 17.76 39.40 24.90
N VAL A 1072 18.79 39.74 24.12
CA VAL A 1072 18.65 40.19 22.72
C VAL A 1072 18.16 39.05 21.83
N LEU A 1073 18.75 37.86 21.94
CA LEU A 1073 18.31 36.68 21.19
C LEU A 1073 16.89 36.26 21.57
N PHE A 1074 16.53 36.34 22.86
CA PHE A 1074 15.18 36.09 23.35
C PHE A 1074 14.18 37.10 22.78
N TRP A 1075 14.53 38.38 22.77
CA TRP A 1075 13.71 39.44 22.15
C TRP A 1075 13.52 39.20 20.66
N ILE A 1076 14.58 38.92 19.90
CA ILE A 1076 14.49 38.57 18.47
C ILE A 1076 13.57 37.36 18.27
N THR A 1077 13.72 36.34 19.11
CA THR A 1077 12.90 35.11 19.08
C THR A 1077 11.43 35.36 19.42
N PHE A 1078 11.14 36.34 20.29
CA PHE A 1078 9.78 36.74 20.69
C PHE A 1078 9.11 37.68 19.68
N VAL A 1079 9.89 38.57 19.07
CA VAL A 1079 9.44 39.51 18.03
C VAL A 1079 9.18 38.79 16.70
N LEU A 1080 9.90 37.72 16.37
CA LEU A 1080 9.66 36.91 15.18
C LEU A 1080 8.21 36.39 15.06
N PRO A 1081 7.58 35.85 16.12
CA PRO A 1081 6.15 35.54 16.15
C PRO A 1081 5.22 36.77 16.06
N TRP A 1082 5.60 37.92 16.61
CA TRP A 1082 4.77 39.14 16.61
C TRP A 1082 4.81 39.89 15.28
N LEU A 1083 5.94 39.89 14.58
CA LEU A 1083 6.08 40.37 13.19
C LEU A 1083 5.36 39.44 12.19
N TYR A 1084 5.02 38.22 12.61
CA TYR A 1084 4.22 37.23 11.89
C TYR A 1084 3.03 36.76 12.75
N PRO A 1085 2.09 37.66 13.09
CA PRO A 1085 0.94 37.27 13.90
C PRO A 1085 0.16 36.20 13.14
N ARG A 1086 -0.32 35.18 13.86
CA ARG A 1086 -1.41 34.35 13.35
C ARG A 1086 -2.57 35.27 13.04
N GLU A 1087 -3.04 35.29 11.80
CA GLU A 1087 -4.47 35.49 11.61
C GLU A 1087 -5.15 34.30 12.29
N ARG A 1088 -5.94 34.60 13.31
CA ARG A 1088 -6.90 33.64 13.87
C ARG A 1088 -7.86 33.30 12.74
N SER A 1089 -7.78 32.09 12.20
CA SER A 1089 -8.93 31.51 11.52
C SER A 1089 -9.94 31.06 12.59
N GLY A 1090 -11.08 31.72 12.58
CA GLY A 1090 -12.36 31.35 13.20
C GLY A 1090 -13.48 31.84 12.28
N PRO A 1091 -14.65 31.19 12.29
CA PRO A 1091 -15.32 30.69 11.10
C PRO A 1091 -16.21 31.74 10.41
N VAL A 1092 -16.33 31.61 9.08
CA VAL A 1092 -17.55 31.91 8.32
C VAL A 1092 -17.80 30.73 7.41
#